data_AF-V5I0U7-F1
#
_entry.id   AF-V5I0U7-F1
#
_cell.length_a   1.000
_cell.length_b   1.000
_cell.length_c   1.000
_cell.angle_alpha   90.00
_cell.angle_beta   90.00
_cell.angle_gamma   90.00
#
_symmetry.space_group_name_H-M   'P 1'
#
loop_
_entity.id
_entity.type
_entity.pdbx_description
1 polymer ?
#
loop_
_entity_poly.entity_id
_entity_poly.type
_entity_poly.pdbx_seq_one_letter_code
_entity_poly.pdbx_strand_id
1 'polypeptide(L)'
;MSTPPFKVLIAGGSIVGLTLVLALEKAGIDWELFEKGDIAPQLGASFSLHPPSVRILDQLGVWEDIEKIVIPLEHRQHIDGNGRCFEDSYVLRDIHSILGWPIVFAERCKVLQIIYNHIQNKDRVHSRTAIVGYEETENYITVTTEDGKSYQGSILVGADGIHSHIRRVMAEKMCSTNPALAQDLLEGFTSEYNAIFAISRNGKTVPFMPDGTVHNVYYDYYSAVATTGEPGSIFWFLFNMIDRYGNSTIGPNYTIKDLWETRVKANLVPMEEGVLRQWRNGRVLLMGDSIHKSTINIGLGGNLAYEGIARFTNLLIPLLQKTQKPSISDITELFIAFESLHRPRAEWVGRLSGHITRYEAQDTWILKFASRYIAPWIYSISNCSILDAVSDVPLLLLSLPLYHSYAGACGDGSLKMTKLWRMLKGSNGRSPSSRSESNKDTTYPLSDAQKAHWLEHGFIKLPECFSREAAAQFSSAVWTRLGIDPNDKSTWHSETIHMPGQNYISVKEFAPKAHYAICELVGGEDRLVDWCKSWSDAFILNLGRPDYNPTDKLDLRKLEQWHVDGDFFVHFLDSPEQALLVVPLFTDIPEKGGGTAICTDGIGAVAKHLYNNPAGTDPFLVPQGVSGAERDQFEDIYDAWIRDPNTTRDSSFHELTGKAGDVYLMHPFVVHSISKNLLRNIRIITNPPVALKKPFNYRRRDRTFSLVEQKTLNFLGRPEGLPEWSISGERKLLK
;
A
#
# COMPACT_ATOMS: atom_id res chain seq x y z
N MET A 1 -14.26 46.31 15.94
CA MET A 1 -15.01 45.37 15.09
C MET A 1 -14.33 44.02 15.22
N SER A 2 -15.05 42.98 15.66
CA SER A 2 -14.53 41.60 15.70
C SER A 2 -14.14 41.19 14.29
N THR A 3 -12.95 40.59 14.14
CA THR A 3 -12.45 40.21 12.82
C THR A 3 -13.23 39.02 12.28
N PRO A 4 -13.51 38.93 10.96
CA PRO A 4 -14.32 37.85 10.41
C PRO A 4 -13.66 36.47 10.62
N PRO A 5 -14.47 35.41 10.84
CA PRO A 5 -13.98 34.04 11.02
C PRO A 5 -13.38 33.48 9.73
N PHE A 6 -12.58 32.41 9.87
CA PHE A 6 -12.00 31.71 8.72
C PHE A 6 -13.11 31.14 7.83
N LYS A 7 -13.06 31.45 6.52
CA LYS A 7 -14.11 31.09 5.55
C LYS A 7 -13.56 30.32 4.35
N VAL A 8 -14.18 29.20 4.00
CA VAL A 8 -13.84 28.38 2.82
C VAL A 8 -14.80 28.69 1.68
N LEU A 9 -14.30 29.20 0.57
CA LEU A 9 -15.06 29.32 -0.67
C LEU A 9 -14.89 28.04 -1.49
N ILE A 10 -15.97 27.48 -2.04
CA ILE A 10 -15.96 26.19 -2.73
C ILE A 10 -16.56 26.35 -4.13
N ALA A 11 -15.77 26.04 -5.16
CA ALA A 11 -16.24 26.02 -6.54
C ALA A 11 -16.60 24.58 -6.95
N GLY A 12 -17.89 24.29 -7.17
CA GLY A 12 -18.43 22.99 -7.57
C GLY A 12 -19.30 22.35 -6.47
N GLY A 13 -20.52 21.98 -6.83
CA GLY A 13 -21.57 21.39 -5.97
C GLY A 13 -21.87 19.92 -6.25
N SER A 14 -20.83 19.14 -6.57
CA SER A 14 -20.91 17.69 -6.74
C SER A 14 -20.43 16.98 -5.45
N ILE A 15 -19.95 15.73 -5.57
CA ILE A 15 -19.51 14.87 -4.46
C ILE A 15 -18.55 15.61 -3.52
N VAL A 16 -17.48 16.21 -4.08
CA VAL A 16 -16.48 16.93 -3.28
C VAL A 16 -17.10 18.12 -2.56
N GLY A 17 -17.79 19.00 -3.29
CA GLY A 17 -18.28 20.25 -2.73
C GLY A 17 -19.34 20.07 -1.65
N LEU A 18 -20.41 19.31 -1.95
CA LEU A 18 -21.52 19.13 -1.01
C LEU A 18 -21.07 18.38 0.26
N THR A 19 -20.20 17.37 0.10
CA THR A 19 -19.70 16.63 1.25
C THR A 19 -18.71 17.45 2.08
N LEU A 20 -17.86 18.26 1.42
CA LEU A 20 -16.98 19.19 2.12
C LEU A 20 -17.77 20.21 2.92
N VAL A 21 -18.84 20.78 2.35
CA VAL A 21 -19.76 21.66 3.07
C VAL A 21 -20.30 21.00 4.33
N LEU A 22 -20.79 19.77 4.22
CA LEU A 22 -21.35 19.06 5.36
C LEU A 22 -20.30 18.79 6.46
N ALA A 23 -19.06 18.48 6.07
CA ALA A 23 -17.93 18.33 6.98
C ALA A 23 -17.56 19.65 7.67
N LEU A 24 -17.56 20.77 6.93
CA LEU A 24 -17.28 22.11 7.46
C LEU A 24 -18.38 22.61 8.39
N GLU A 25 -19.67 22.38 8.07
CA GLU A 25 -20.80 22.69 8.96
C GLU A 25 -20.66 21.99 10.30
N LYS A 26 -20.39 20.68 10.29
CA LYS A 26 -20.17 19.92 11.53
C LYS A 26 -18.94 20.36 12.30
N ALA A 27 -17.93 20.89 11.62
CA ALA A 27 -16.74 21.46 12.25
C ALA A 27 -16.95 22.90 12.76
N GLY A 28 -18.08 23.54 12.46
CA GLY A 28 -18.34 24.95 12.79
C GLY A 28 -17.47 25.93 12.01
N ILE A 29 -16.98 25.55 10.83
CA ILE A 29 -16.13 26.39 9.96
C ILE A 29 -17.03 27.12 8.95
N ASP A 30 -16.79 28.41 8.73
CA ASP A 30 -17.58 29.21 7.78
C ASP A 30 -17.29 28.79 6.33
N TRP A 31 -18.31 28.78 5.48
CA TRP A 31 -18.19 28.33 4.10
C TRP A 31 -19.22 28.98 3.18
N GLU A 32 -18.95 28.91 1.88
CA GLU A 32 -19.88 29.29 0.82
C GLU A 32 -19.59 28.47 -0.44
N LEU A 33 -20.63 27.88 -1.04
CA LEU A 33 -20.50 26.97 -2.18
C LEU A 33 -21.15 27.55 -3.42
N PHE A 34 -20.48 27.43 -4.55
CA PHE A 34 -20.90 27.94 -5.86
C PHE A 34 -20.94 26.80 -6.87
N GLU A 35 -22.11 26.49 -7.42
CA GLU A 35 -22.30 25.49 -8.47
C GLU A 35 -22.84 26.15 -9.73
N LYS A 36 -22.19 25.92 -10.87
CA LYS A 36 -22.59 26.50 -12.16
C LYS A 36 -23.95 25.99 -12.68
N GLY A 37 -24.37 24.79 -12.25
CA GLY A 37 -25.64 24.17 -12.64
C GLY A 37 -26.63 24.05 -11.49
N ASP A 38 -27.59 23.15 -11.67
CA ASP A 38 -28.49 22.72 -10.59
C ASP A 38 -27.76 21.79 -9.62
N ILE A 39 -28.17 21.79 -8.35
CA ILE A 39 -27.66 20.82 -7.36
C ILE A 39 -28.27 19.44 -7.62
N ALA A 40 -27.44 18.39 -7.52
CA ALA A 40 -27.82 16.99 -7.69
C ALA A 40 -28.58 16.65 -9.00
N PRO A 41 -28.09 17.08 -10.19
CA PRO A 41 -28.82 16.85 -11.44
C PRO A 41 -28.82 15.37 -11.83
N GLN A 42 -29.94 14.91 -12.39
CA GLN A 42 -30.06 13.55 -12.93
C GLN A 42 -29.35 13.44 -14.28
N LEU A 43 -28.06 13.10 -14.23
CA LEU A 43 -27.22 12.94 -15.40
C LEU A 43 -27.14 11.49 -15.90
N GLY A 44 -27.86 10.53 -15.29
CA GLY A 44 -27.75 9.11 -15.61
C GLY A 44 -26.44 8.47 -15.14
N ALA A 45 -25.62 9.24 -14.41
CA ALA A 45 -24.40 8.76 -13.79
C ALA A 45 -24.73 8.06 -12.47
N SER A 46 -24.02 6.97 -12.23
CA SER A 46 -24.10 6.18 -11.03
C SER A 46 -22.73 6.08 -10.38
N PHE A 47 -22.69 5.63 -9.14
CA PHE A 47 -21.49 5.65 -8.34
C PHE A 47 -21.46 4.48 -7.36
N SER A 48 -20.27 3.87 -7.22
CA SER A 48 -19.98 2.79 -6.27
C SER A 48 -19.45 3.38 -4.97
N LEU A 49 -20.12 3.11 -3.85
CA LEU A 49 -19.63 3.43 -2.51
C LEU A 49 -18.94 2.21 -1.92
N HIS A 50 -17.65 2.35 -1.63
CA HIS A 50 -16.88 1.33 -0.96
C HIS A 50 -16.93 1.54 0.57
N PRO A 51 -16.68 0.48 1.36
CA PRO A 51 -16.77 0.49 2.84
C PRO A 51 -16.16 1.73 3.51
N PRO A 52 -15.01 2.26 3.03
CA PRO A 52 -14.46 3.44 3.67
C PRO A 52 -15.21 4.75 3.44
N SER A 53 -15.75 4.95 2.23
CA SER A 53 -16.58 6.10 1.92
C SER A 53 -17.92 6.00 2.66
N VAL A 54 -18.44 4.79 2.80
CA VAL A 54 -19.62 4.49 3.63
C VAL A 54 -19.37 4.96 5.07
N ARG A 55 -18.22 4.61 5.66
CA ARG A 55 -17.84 5.07 7.01
C ARG A 55 -17.79 6.60 7.12
N ILE A 56 -17.23 7.30 6.13
CA ILE A 56 -17.16 8.78 6.14
C ILE A 56 -18.57 9.38 6.09
N LEU A 57 -19.43 8.84 5.22
CA LEU A 57 -20.82 9.27 5.09
C LEU A 57 -21.65 8.96 6.35
N ASP A 58 -21.37 7.86 7.02
CA ASP A 58 -21.96 7.50 8.30
C ASP A 58 -21.57 8.50 9.41
N GLN A 59 -20.27 8.87 9.50
CA GLN A 59 -19.82 9.94 10.40
C GLN A 59 -20.47 11.30 10.10
N LEU A 60 -20.79 11.56 8.83
CA LEU A 60 -21.53 12.74 8.42
C LEU A 60 -23.05 12.62 8.65
N GLY A 61 -23.54 11.46 9.09
CA GLY A 61 -24.95 11.23 9.44
C GLY A 61 -25.88 11.10 8.23
N VAL A 62 -25.33 10.82 7.04
CA VAL A 62 -26.12 10.69 5.80
C VAL A 62 -26.28 9.24 5.34
N TRP A 63 -25.51 8.31 5.92
CA TRP A 63 -25.53 6.91 5.50
C TRP A 63 -26.90 6.27 5.66
N GLU A 64 -27.61 6.48 6.77
CA GLU A 64 -28.91 5.86 7.03
C GLU A 64 -29.94 6.13 5.91
N ASP A 65 -29.90 7.33 5.32
CA ASP A 65 -30.80 7.68 4.21
C ASP A 65 -30.32 7.11 2.86
N ILE A 66 -29.01 6.95 2.69
CA ILE A 66 -28.43 6.29 1.51
C ILE A 66 -28.74 4.79 1.56
N GLU A 67 -28.61 4.16 2.72
CA GLU A 67 -28.87 2.74 2.95
C GLU A 67 -30.31 2.35 2.55
N LYS A 68 -31.29 3.23 2.81
CA LYS A 68 -32.71 3.03 2.46
C LYS A 68 -32.96 2.92 0.95
N ILE A 69 -32.06 3.40 0.11
CA ILE A 69 -32.26 3.44 -1.35
C ILE A 69 -31.37 2.46 -2.11
N VAL A 70 -30.46 1.77 -1.43
CA VAL A 70 -29.49 0.85 -2.05
C VAL A 70 -29.67 -0.59 -1.59
N ILE A 71 -29.11 -1.50 -2.38
CA ILE A 71 -28.97 -2.92 -2.07
C ILE A 71 -27.47 -3.23 -1.96
N PRO A 72 -27.02 -3.89 -0.88
CA PRO A 72 -25.67 -4.41 -0.77
C PRO A 72 -25.31 -5.29 -1.96
N LEU A 73 -24.12 -5.06 -2.55
CA LEU A 73 -23.59 -5.97 -3.54
C LEU A 73 -22.96 -7.17 -2.83
N GLU A 74 -23.39 -8.37 -3.19
CA GLU A 74 -22.97 -9.62 -2.54
C GLU A 74 -22.33 -10.59 -3.52
N HIS A 75 -22.85 -10.65 -4.75
CA HIS A 75 -22.50 -11.64 -5.75
C HIS A 75 -21.78 -11.01 -6.94
N ARG A 76 -20.73 -11.66 -7.43
CA ARG A 76 -19.93 -11.21 -8.58
C ARG A 76 -19.68 -12.38 -9.53
N GLN A 77 -19.86 -12.13 -10.82
CA GLN A 77 -19.56 -13.08 -11.88
C GLN A 77 -18.68 -12.45 -12.96
N HIS A 78 -17.70 -13.21 -13.44
CA HIS A 78 -16.87 -12.87 -14.59
C HIS A 78 -17.28 -13.71 -15.80
N ILE A 79 -17.68 -13.05 -16.88
CA ILE A 79 -18.34 -13.68 -18.04
C ILE A 79 -17.57 -13.31 -19.31
N ASP A 80 -17.33 -14.28 -20.20
CA ASP A 80 -16.74 -13.98 -21.51
C ASP A 80 -17.79 -13.57 -22.56
N GLY A 81 -17.36 -13.01 -23.68
CA GLY A 81 -18.24 -12.54 -24.76
C GLY A 81 -19.11 -13.61 -25.44
N ASN A 82 -18.97 -14.90 -25.08
CA ASN A 82 -19.86 -15.98 -25.51
C ASN A 82 -20.91 -16.33 -24.44
N GLY A 83 -20.97 -15.58 -23.33
CA GLY A 83 -21.87 -15.83 -22.20
C GLY A 83 -21.38 -16.88 -21.21
N ARG A 84 -20.13 -17.39 -21.34
CA ARG A 84 -19.60 -18.38 -20.38
C ARG A 84 -19.09 -17.68 -19.13
N CYS A 85 -19.67 -18.02 -17.99
CA CYS A 85 -19.15 -17.64 -16.67
C CYS A 85 -17.88 -18.46 -16.38
N PHE A 86 -16.78 -17.77 -16.07
CA PHE A 86 -15.49 -18.40 -15.74
C PHE A 86 -15.01 -18.10 -14.32
N GLU A 87 -15.67 -17.18 -13.63
CA GLU A 87 -15.51 -16.98 -12.19
C GLU A 87 -16.87 -16.59 -11.59
N ASP A 88 -17.24 -17.24 -10.50
CA ASP A 88 -18.48 -17.00 -9.76
C ASP A 88 -18.12 -16.91 -8.27
N SER A 89 -18.36 -15.76 -7.65
CA SER A 89 -17.87 -15.47 -6.30
C SER A 89 -18.79 -14.60 -5.45
N TYR A 90 -18.69 -14.82 -4.13
CA TYR A 90 -19.37 -14.00 -3.11
C TYR A 90 -18.38 -13.06 -2.39
N VAL A 91 -17.28 -12.68 -3.07
CA VAL A 91 -16.23 -11.83 -2.49
C VAL A 91 -16.77 -10.53 -1.92
N LEU A 92 -17.81 -9.95 -2.52
CA LEU A 92 -18.39 -8.68 -2.04
C LEU A 92 -19.11 -8.87 -0.69
N ARG A 93 -19.75 -10.03 -0.48
CA ARG A 93 -20.31 -10.43 0.82
C ARG A 93 -19.22 -10.70 1.85
N ASP A 94 -18.11 -11.30 1.44
CA ASP A 94 -16.98 -11.56 2.34
C ASP A 94 -16.33 -10.24 2.80
N ILE A 95 -16.14 -9.29 1.88
CA ILE A 95 -15.67 -7.92 2.19
C ILE A 95 -16.62 -7.24 3.17
N HIS A 96 -17.93 -7.33 2.94
CA HIS A 96 -18.93 -6.79 3.84
C HIS A 96 -18.79 -7.41 5.25
N SER A 97 -18.64 -8.73 5.33
CA SER A 97 -18.50 -9.45 6.61
C SER A 97 -17.22 -9.07 7.36
N ILE A 98 -16.12 -8.82 6.64
CA ILE A 98 -14.81 -8.47 7.22
C ILE A 98 -14.78 -7.01 7.69
N LEU A 99 -15.30 -6.08 6.89
CA LEU A 99 -15.16 -4.63 7.13
C LEU A 99 -16.36 -4.00 7.84
N GLY A 100 -17.45 -4.75 7.98
CA GLY A 100 -18.68 -4.32 8.64
C GLY A 100 -19.55 -3.36 7.80
N TRP A 101 -19.12 -3.03 6.58
CA TRP A 101 -19.88 -2.16 5.67
C TRP A 101 -19.87 -2.76 4.25
N PRO A 102 -20.99 -2.69 3.52
CA PRO A 102 -21.09 -3.25 2.18
C PRO A 102 -20.45 -2.34 1.13
N ILE A 103 -20.15 -2.93 -0.04
CA ILE A 103 -20.03 -2.15 -1.28
C ILE A 103 -21.46 -1.96 -1.81
N VAL A 104 -21.85 -0.72 -2.08
CA VAL A 104 -23.17 -0.39 -2.63
C VAL A 104 -23.06 0.44 -3.89
N PHE A 105 -24.10 0.42 -4.71
CA PHE A 105 -24.12 1.12 -5.98
C PHE A 105 -25.42 1.88 -6.15
N ALA A 106 -25.33 3.19 -6.43
CA ALA A 106 -26.50 4.07 -6.42
C ALA A 106 -26.49 5.07 -7.58
N GLU A 107 -27.66 5.62 -7.88
CA GLU A 107 -27.81 6.81 -8.70
C GLU A 107 -27.11 8.00 -8.03
N ARG A 108 -26.12 8.59 -8.70
CA ARG A 108 -25.32 9.68 -8.13
C ARG A 108 -26.19 10.86 -7.70
N CYS A 109 -27.24 11.17 -8.45
CA CYS A 109 -28.15 12.27 -8.14
C CYS A 109 -28.88 12.05 -6.80
N LYS A 110 -29.32 10.82 -6.48
CA LYS A 110 -30.00 10.52 -5.22
C LYS A 110 -29.07 10.69 -4.03
N VAL A 111 -27.84 10.19 -4.14
CA VAL A 111 -26.81 10.36 -3.10
C VAL A 111 -26.50 11.85 -2.87
N LEU A 112 -26.30 12.63 -3.94
CA LEU A 112 -26.05 14.07 -3.83
C LEU A 112 -27.26 14.81 -3.23
N GLN A 113 -28.49 14.42 -3.59
CA GLN A 113 -29.70 15.01 -3.04
C GLN A 113 -29.82 14.73 -1.54
N ILE A 114 -29.50 13.51 -1.09
CA ILE A 114 -29.46 13.15 0.33
C ILE A 114 -28.43 14.03 1.05
N ILE A 115 -27.20 14.11 0.56
CA ILE A 115 -26.15 14.96 1.15
C ILE A 115 -26.62 16.42 1.23
N TYR A 116 -27.20 16.95 0.15
CA TYR A 116 -27.71 18.32 0.11
C TYR A 116 -28.86 18.56 1.11
N ASN A 117 -29.75 17.59 1.29
CA ASN A 117 -30.86 17.71 2.22
C ASN A 117 -30.38 17.88 3.66
N HIS A 118 -29.26 17.25 4.02
CA HIS A 118 -28.64 17.33 5.34
C HIS A 118 -27.89 18.65 5.63
N ILE A 119 -27.59 19.45 4.60
CA ILE A 119 -26.98 20.78 4.77
C ILE A 119 -27.97 21.72 5.44
N GLN A 120 -27.55 22.38 6.52
CA GLN A 120 -28.43 23.28 7.28
C GLN A 120 -28.57 24.64 6.60
N ASN A 121 -27.45 25.27 6.23
CA ASN A 121 -27.43 26.64 5.70
C ASN A 121 -27.53 26.65 4.16
N LYS A 122 -28.66 26.21 3.62
CA LYS A 122 -28.88 26.12 2.16
C LYS A 122 -28.77 27.45 1.43
N ASP A 123 -29.01 28.59 2.09
CA ASP A 123 -28.85 29.93 1.52
C ASP A 123 -27.40 30.29 1.14
N ARG A 124 -26.42 29.50 1.61
CA ARG A 124 -25.00 29.64 1.27
C ARG A 124 -24.56 28.71 0.12
N VAL A 125 -25.52 27.99 -0.47
CA VAL A 125 -25.33 27.18 -1.67
C VAL A 125 -25.90 27.95 -2.86
N HIS A 126 -25.02 28.55 -3.64
CA HIS A 126 -25.35 29.32 -4.83
C HIS A 126 -25.38 28.40 -6.04
N SER A 127 -26.55 27.83 -6.33
CA SER A 127 -26.80 27.10 -7.58
C SER A 127 -26.88 28.06 -8.77
N ARG A 128 -26.55 27.58 -9.98
CA ARG A 128 -26.51 28.38 -11.21
C ARG A 128 -25.65 29.64 -11.06
N THR A 129 -24.53 29.50 -10.34
CA THR A 129 -23.58 30.58 -10.09
C THR A 129 -22.18 30.01 -10.23
N ALA A 130 -21.53 30.30 -11.35
CA ALA A 130 -20.13 29.93 -11.59
C ALA A 130 -19.17 30.97 -10.99
N ILE A 131 -18.08 30.51 -10.37
CA ILE A 131 -16.90 31.35 -10.14
C ILE A 131 -16.11 31.44 -11.46
N VAL A 132 -15.82 32.67 -11.90
CA VAL A 132 -15.13 32.96 -13.17
C VAL A 132 -13.73 33.54 -12.99
N GLY A 133 -13.33 33.82 -11.75
CA GLY A 133 -12.01 34.35 -11.45
C GLY A 133 -11.81 34.53 -9.95
N TYR A 134 -10.55 34.76 -9.57
CA TYR A 134 -10.20 35.07 -8.20
C TYR A 134 -8.97 35.98 -8.13
N GLU A 135 -8.92 36.80 -7.09
CA GLU A 135 -7.74 37.58 -6.71
C GLU A 135 -7.41 37.32 -5.25
N GLU A 136 -6.13 37.18 -4.95
CA GLU A 136 -5.65 36.84 -3.61
C GLU A 136 -4.64 37.86 -3.08
N THR A 137 -4.62 37.96 -1.75
CA THR A 137 -3.66 38.76 -1.00
C THR A 137 -2.99 37.88 0.05
N GLU A 138 -2.03 38.44 0.80
CA GLU A 138 -1.44 37.76 1.93
C GLU A 138 -2.45 37.32 3.00
N ASN A 139 -3.66 37.90 3.05
CA ASN A 139 -4.62 37.71 4.14
C ASN A 139 -5.96 37.05 3.73
N TYR A 140 -6.39 37.23 2.48
CA TYR A 140 -7.69 36.74 2.00
C TYR A 140 -7.67 36.46 0.49
N ILE A 141 -8.68 35.74 0.03
CA ILE A 141 -9.00 35.53 -1.39
C ILE A 141 -10.39 36.07 -1.68
N THR A 142 -10.56 36.70 -2.84
CA THR A 142 -11.84 37.18 -3.34
C THR A 142 -12.14 36.46 -4.65
N VAL A 143 -13.31 35.83 -4.75
CA VAL A 143 -13.78 35.21 -5.98
C VAL A 143 -14.80 36.12 -6.66
N THR A 144 -14.79 36.13 -7.99
CA THR A 144 -15.78 36.82 -8.82
C THR A 144 -16.69 35.78 -9.46
N THR A 145 -17.99 35.96 -9.33
CA THR A 145 -19.00 35.11 -9.95
C THR A 145 -19.40 35.65 -11.32
N GLU A 146 -20.03 34.80 -12.15
CA GLU A 146 -20.44 35.17 -13.52
C GLU A 146 -21.42 36.35 -13.59
N ASP A 147 -22.19 36.60 -12.53
CA ASP A 147 -23.09 37.74 -12.38
C ASP A 147 -22.37 39.02 -11.90
N GLY A 148 -21.05 38.99 -11.79
CA GLY A 148 -20.20 40.12 -11.39
C GLY A 148 -20.15 40.39 -9.89
N LYS A 149 -20.78 39.55 -9.06
CA LYS A 149 -20.64 39.66 -7.59
C LYS A 149 -19.27 39.16 -7.14
N SER A 150 -18.87 39.63 -5.96
CA SER A 150 -17.60 39.25 -5.35
C SER A 150 -17.81 38.74 -3.93
N TYR A 151 -17.13 37.65 -3.61
CA TYR A 151 -17.21 36.99 -2.31
C TYR A 151 -15.81 36.84 -1.73
N GLN A 152 -15.63 37.25 -0.48
CA GLN A 152 -14.35 37.17 0.21
C GLN A 152 -14.31 35.96 1.14
N GLY A 153 -13.17 35.27 1.16
CA GLY A 153 -12.89 34.16 2.05
C GLY A 153 -11.41 34.05 2.39
N SER A 154 -11.07 33.03 3.16
CA SER A 154 -9.70 32.74 3.58
C SER A 154 -8.97 31.84 2.58
N ILE A 155 -9.68 30.86 2.02
CA ILE A 155 -9.16 29.96 0.97
C ILE A 155 -10.25 29.68 -0.08
N LEU A 156 -9.82 29.23 -1.26
CA LEU A 156 -10.70 28.72 -2.31
C LEU A 156 -10.38 27.25 -2.57
N VAL A 157 -11.40 26.40 -2.54
CA VAL A 157 -11.33 24.99 -2.94
C VAL A 157 -11.95 24.82 -4.32
N GLY A 158 -11.14 24.47 -5.32
CA GLY A 158 -11.56 24.14 -6.68
C GLY A 158 -11.99 22.67 -6.80
N ALA A 159 -13.29 22.44 -6.69
CA ALA A 159 -13.97 21.14 -6.73
C ALA A 159 -14.87 20.98 -7.98
N ASP A 160 -14.57 21.71 -9.05
CA ASP A 160 -15.36 21.89 -10.26
C ASP A 160 -15.03 20.86 -11.38
N GLY A 161 -14.42 19.74 -10.98
CA GLY A 161 -14.32 18.52 -11.76
C GLY A 161 -13.25 18.50 -12.86
N ILE A 162 -13.36 17.53 -13.77
CA ILE A 162 -12.35 17.28 -14.81
C ILE A 162 -12.14 18.47 -15.76
N HIS A 163 -13.16 19.29 -15.99
CA HIS A 163 -13.08 20.52 -16.80
C HIS A 163 -12.93 21.79 -15.94
N SER A 164 -12.25 21.66 -14.79
CA SER A 164 -12.09 22.73 -13.80
C SER A 164 -11.70 24.06 -14.43
N HIS A 165 -12.52 25.07 -14.20
CA HIS A 165 -12.22 26.45 -14.53
C HIS A 165 -11.23 27.05 -13.53
N ILE A 166 -11.37 26.74 -12.23
CA ILE A 166 -10.41 27.21 -11.21
C ILE A 166 -9.00 26.73 -11.52
N ARG A 167 -8.84 25.50 -12.02
CA ARG A 167 -7.55 24.97 -12.48
C ARG A 167 -6.97 25.76 -13.65
N ARG A 168 -7.80 26.16 -14.61
CA ARG A 168 -7.35 26.98 -15.75
C ARG A 168 -6.88 28.37 -15.30
N VAL A 169 -7.65 29.04 -14.44
CA VAL A 169 -7.26 30.33 -13.86
C VAL A 169 -5.95 30.20 -13.05
N MET A 170 -5.79 29.10 -12.30
CA MET A 170 -4.54 28.79 -11.61
C MET A 170 -3.37 28.63 -12.57
N ALA A 171 -3.55 27.89 -13.66
CA ALA A 171 -2.52 27.70 -14.70
C ALA A 171 -2.12 29.03 -15.35
N GLU A 172 -3.09 29.88 -15.69
CA GLU A 172 -2.85 31.22 -16.26
C GLU A 172 -2.00 32.09 -15.33
N LYS A 173 -2.35 32.14 -14.03
CA LYS A 173 -1.58 32.89 -13.02
C LYS A 173 -0.18 32.31 -12.78
N MET A 174 0.03 31.01 -13.02
CA MET A 174 1.33 30.35 -12.89
C MET A 174 2.17 30.38 -14.16
N CYS A 175 1.58 30.67 -15.33
CA CYS A 175 2.26 30.51 -16.62
C CYS A 175 3.53 31.36 -16.75
N SER A 176 3.58 32.51 -16.09
CA SER A 176 4.76 33.39 -16.09
C SER A 176 5.88 32.93 -15.14
N THR A 177 5.55 32.19 -14.08
CA THR A 177 6.51 31.77 -13.04
C THR A 177 6.97 30.33 -13.19
N ASN A 178 6.08 29.44 -13.65
CA ASN A 178 6.38 28.03 -13.90
C ASN A 178 5.57 27.48 -15.09
N PRO A 179 6.02 27.75 -16.33
CA PRO A 179 5.30 27.33 -17.55
C PRO A 179 5.06 25.83 -17.64
N ALA A 180 6.00 25.00 -17.16
CA ALA A 180 5.88 23.54 -17.23
C ALA A 180 4.75 23.00 -16.35
N LEU A 181 4.60 23.53 -15.12
CA LEU A 181 3.48 23.17 -14.25
C LEU A 181 2.15 23.74 -14.75
N ALA A 182 2.16 24.94 -15.33
CA ALA A 182 0.97 25.52 -15.95
C ALA A 182 0.47 24.64 -17.12
N GLN A 183 1.38 24.14 -17.96
CA GLN A 183 1.03 23.22 -19.03
C GLN A 183 0.49 21.89 -18.50
N ASP A 184 1.12 21.31 -17.47
CA ASP A 184 0.63 20.09 -16.81
C ASP A 184 -0.79 20.26 -16.25
N LEU A 185 -1.13 21.42 -15.68
CA LEU A 185 -2.49 21.72 -15.21
C LEU A 185 -3.55 21.73 -16.33
N LEU A 186 -3.15 22.05 -17.56
CA LEU A 186 -4.05 22.13 -18.72
C LEU A 186 -4.15 20.81 -19.48
N GLU A 187 -3.04 20.08 -19.58
CA GLU A 187 -2.86 18.95 -20.50
C GLU A 187 -2.51 17.63 -19.79
N GLY A 188 -2.42 17.61 -18.46
CA GLY A 188 -1.92 16.46 -17.70
C GLY A 188 -2.87 15.26 -17.58
N PHE A 189 -4.04 15.30 -18.21
CA PHE A 189 -4.97 14.17 -18.30
C PHE A 189 -4.97 13.59 -19.70
N THR A 190 -4.92 12.26 -19.80
CA THR A 190 -5.02 11.52 -21.07
C THR A 190 -6.27 10.65 -21.08
N SER A 191 -6.75 10.27 -22.27
CA SER A 191 -7.88 9.36 -22.41
C SER A 191 -7.62 8.41 -23.57
N GLU A 192 -7.54 7.12 -23.27
CA GLU A 192 -7.41 6.06 -24.29
C GLU A 192 -8.75 5.37 -24.57
N TYR A 193 -9.70 5.47 -23.63
CA TYR A 193 -10.99 4.77 -23.66
C TYR A 193 -12.17 5.73 -23.60
N ASN A 194 -13.33 5.26 -24.06
CA ASN A 194 -14.62 5.91 -23.84
C ASN A 194 -15.54 4.95 -23.08
N ALA A 195 -16.43 5.50 -22.26
CA ALA A 195 -17.45 4.74 -21.55
C ALA A 195 -18.85 5.21 -21.92
N ILE A 196 -19.71 4.27 -22.28
CA ILE A 196 -21.15 4.45 -22.11
C ILE A 196 -21.46 4.11 -20.66
N PHE A 197 -22.21 4.96 -19.97
CA PHE A 197 -22.87 4.62 -18.72
C PHE A 197 -24.36 4.84 -18.85
N ALA A 198 -25.14 3.89 -18.33
CA ALA A 198 -26.58 3.88 -18.49
C ALA A 198 -27.30 3.19 -17.33
N ILE A 199 -28.59 3.51 -17.22
CA ILE A 199 -29.51 2.91 -16.26
C ILE A 199 -30.69 2.34 -17.06
N SER A 200 -31.04 1.10 -16.80
CA SER A 200 -32.18 0.41 -17.41
C SER A 200 -33.07 -0.19 -16.32
N ARG A 201 -34.35 -0.43 -16.63
CA ARG A 201 -35.23 -1.17 -15.71
C ARG A 201 -34.88 -2.65 -15.75
N ASN A 202 -34.84 -3.29 -14.58
CA ASN A 202 -34.76 -4.75 -14.50
C ASN A 202 -36.05 -5.38 -15.06
N GLY A 203 -35.98 -6.62 -15.52
CA GLY A 203 -37.08 -7.31 -16.17
C GLY A 203 -38.35 -7.34 -15.30
N LYS A 204 -39.51 -7.01 -15.89
CA LYS A 204 -40.77 -6.80 -15.14
C LYS A 204 -41.40 -8.07 -14.56
N THR A 205 -41.28 -9.18 -15.27
CA THR A 205 -41.89 -10.48 -14.90
C THR A 205 -40.84 -11.51 -14.49
N VAL A 206 -39.72 -11.53 -15.21
CA VAL A 206 -38.52 -12.29 -14.87
C VAL A 206 -37.37 -11.29 -14.88
N PRO A 207 -36.66 -11.08 -13.76
CA PRO A 207 -35.53 -10.16 -13.71
C PRO A 207 -34.44 -10.66 -14.66
N PHE A 208 -33.78 -9.73 -15.36
CA PHE A 208 -32.62 -10.06 -16.20
C PHE A 208 -31.42 -10.46 -15.34
N MET A 209 -31.32 -9.86 -14.16
CA MET A 209 -30.24 -10.06 -13.21
C MET A 209 -30.78 -9.98 -11.77
N PRO A 210 -30.35 -10.88 -10.86
CA PRO A 210 -30.76 -10.80 -9.45
C PRO A 210 -30.23 -9.53 -8.78
N ASP A 211 -30.94 -9.03 -7.78
CA ASP A 211 -30.49 -7.89 -6.98
C ASP A 211 -29.15 -8.20 -6.25
N GLY A 212 -28.36 -7.16 -5.95
CA GLY A 212 -27.07 -7.34 -5.26
C GLY A 212 -25.98 -8.04 -6.09
N THR A 213 -26.16 -8.15 -7.41
CA THR A 213 -25.21 -8.84 -8.29
C THR A 213 -24.33 -7.85 -9.06
N VAL A 214 -23.13 -8.29 -9.47
CA VAL A 214 -22.23 -7.62 -10.41
C VAL A 214 -21.80 -8.60 -11.50
N HIS A 215 -21.94 -8.22 -12.76
CA HIS A 215 -21.33 -8.92 -13.89
C HIS A 215 -20.18 -8.09 -14.45
N ASN A 216 -18.98 -8.67 -14.50
CA ASN A 216 -17.85 -8.18 -15.27
C ASN A 216 -17.77 -9.00 -16.56
N VAL A 217 -17.91 -8.35 -17.70
CA VAL A 217 -17.99 -9.02 -19.01
C VAL A 217 -16.83 -8.63 -19.88
N TYR A 218 -16.15 -9.64 -20.44
CA TYR A 218 -14.89 -9.50 -21.14
C TYR A 218 -15.03 -9.86 -22.62
N TYR A 219 -14.68 -8.92 -23.48
CA TYR A 219 -14.60 -9.11 -24.93
C TYR A 219 -13.19 -8.87 -25.42
N ASP A 220 -12.98 -9.14 -26.71
CA ASP A 220 -11.72 -8.79 -27.35
C ASP A 220 -11.69 -7.26 -27.54
N TYR A 221 -10.79 -6.60 -26.79
CA TYR A 221 -10.52 -5.14 -26.81
C TYR A 221 -11.59 -4.26 -26.15
N TYR A 222 -12.54 -4.84 -25.41
CA TYR A 222 -13.50 -4.08 -24.61
C TYR A 222 -14.08 -4.88 -23.46
N SER A 223 -14.68 -4.18 -22.51
CA SER A 223 -15.42 -4.79 -21.41
C SER A 223 -16.74 -4.09 -21.15
N ALA A 224 -17.58 -4.77 -20.38
CA ALA A 224 -18.79 -4.20 -19.84
C ALA A 224 -18.93 -4.57 -18.35
N VAL A 225 -19.56 -3.70 -17.58
CA VAL A 225 -19.95 -3.99 -16.19
C VAL A 225 -21.42 -3.74 -16.04
N ALA A 226 -22.14 -4.66 -15.40
CA ALA A 226 -23.54 -4.46 -15.00
C ALA A 226 -23.73 -4.75 -13.51
N THR A 227 -24.56 -3.96 -12.83
CA THR A 227 -24.84 -4.12 -11.39
C THR A 227 -26.28 -3.73 -11.04
N THR A 228 -26.84 -4.40 -10.05
CA THR A 228 -28.21 -4.19 -9.52
C THR A 228 -28.14 -3.74 -8.06
N GLY A 229 -27.60 -2.54 -7.85
CA GLY A 229 -27.46 -1.93 -6.52
C GLY A 229 -28.68 -1.13 -6.06
N GLU A 230 -29.74 -1.01 -6.87
CA GLU A 230 -31.00 -0.39 -6.48
C GLU A 230 -32.19 -1.24 -6.94
N PRO A 231 -33.30 -1.28 -6.17
CA PRO A 231 -34.45 -2.11 -6.50
C PRO A 231 -35.00 -1.83 -7.90
N GLY A 232 -35.06 -2.87 -8.73
CA GLY A 232 -35.67 -2.81 -10.07
C GLY A 232 -34.84 -2.05 -11.12
N SER A 233 -33.59 -1.70 -10.84
CA SER A 233 -32.70 -0.99 -11.75
C SER A 233 -31.44 -1.80 -12.06
N ILE A 234 -31.02 -1.77 -13.32
CA ILE A 234 -29.72 -2.27 -13.78
C ILE A 234 -28.88 -1.08 -14.21
N PHE A 235 -27.76 -0.89 -13.54
CA PHE A 235 -26.71 0.02 -13.97
C PHE A 235 -25.76 -0.75 -14.86
N TRP A 236 -25.40 -0.17 -16.00
CA TRP A 236 -24.47 -0.84 -16.88
C TRP A 236 -23.56 0.13 -17.62
N PHE A 237 -22.38 -0.38 -17.92
CA PHE A 237 -21.27 0.32 -18.51
C PHE A 237 -20.71 -0.47 -19.69
N LEU A 238 -20.34 0.22 -20.75
CA LEU A 238 -19.62 -0.35 -21.87
C LEU A 238 -18.36 0.48 -22.12
N PHE A 239 -17.20 -0.17 -22.09
CA PHE A 239 -15.89 0.47 -22.14
C PHE A 239 -15.21 0.22 -23.49
N ASN A 240 -15.56 0.98 -24.56
CA ASN A 240 -14.80 1.08 -25.83
C ASN A 240 -15.35 2.13 -26.82
N MET A 241 -14.56 2.38 -27.87
CA MET A 241 -14.81 3.08 -29.15
C MET A 241 -16.02 2.50 -29.92
N ILE A 242 -17.05 3.32 -30.19
CA ILE A 242 -18.36 2.90 -30.73
C ILE A 242 -18.35 2.83 -32.26
N ASP A 243 -18.86 1.73 -32.87
CA ASP A 243 -20.13 1.75 -33.63
C ASP A 243 -20.86 0.38 -33.78
N ARG A 244 -20.48 -0.71 -33.08
CA ARG A 244 -20.89 -2.08 -33.52
C ARG A 244 -21.33 -3.14 -32.47
N TYR A 245 -21.88 -2.78 -31.31
CA TYR A 245 -22.00 -3.73 -30.17
C TYR A 245 -23.40 -4.09 -29.65
N GLY A 246 -24.49 -3.80 -30.39
CA GLY A 246 -25.85 -4.09 -29.89
C GLY A 246 -26.10 -5.55 -29.51
N ASN A 247 -25.51 -6.51 -30.24
CA ASN A 247 -25.74 -7.95 -30.02
C ASN A 247 -24.82 -8.58 -28.96
N SER A 248 -23.96 -7.81 -28.31
CA SER A 248 -23.01 -8.32 -27.32
C SER A 248 -23.73 -8.71 -26.01
N THR A 249 -23.38 -9.87 -25.44
CA THR A 249 -24.01 -10.45 -24.23
C THR A 249 -23.47 -9.84 -22.93
N ILE A 250 -24.27 -9.06 -22.19
CA ILE A 250 -23.83 -8.44 -20.92
C ILE A 250 -24.22 -9.27 -19.68
N GLY A 251 -24.94 -10.37 -19.88
CA GLY A 251 -25.16 -11.41 -18.89
C GLY A 251 -25.56 -12.73 -19.58
N PRO A 252 -25.82 -13.81 -18.82
CA PRO A 252 -26.00 -15.15 -19.39
C PRO A 252 -27.15 -15.24 -20.40
N ASN A 253 -28.20 -14.43 -20.21
CA ASN A 253 -29.45 -14.53 -20.97
C ASN A 253 -29.92 -13.20 -21.56
N TYR A 254 -29.08 -12.17 -21.63
CA TYR A 254 -29.46 -10.85 -22.16
C TYR A 254 -28.29 -10.05 -22.76
N THR A 255 -28.62 -9.13 -23.66
CA THR A 255 -27.67 -8.36 -24.48
C THR A 255 -27.71 -6.86 -24.17
N ILE A 256 -26.73 -6.13 -24.73
CA ILE A 256 -26.73 -4.66 -24.70
C ILE A 256 -27.99 -4.08 -25.36
N LYS A 257 -28.48 -4.69 -26.45
CA LYS A 257 -29.73 -4.26 -27.11
C LYS A 257 -30.93 -4.34 -26.17
N ASP A 258 -31.07 -5.42 -25.40
CA ASP A 258 -32.18 -5.60 -24.45
C ASP A 258 -32.17 -4.52 -23.36
N LEU A 259 -30.98 -4.19 -22.84
CA LEU A 259 -30.82 -3.07 -21.89
C LEU A 259 -31.04 -1.71 -22.55
N TRP A 260 -30.61 -1.54 -23.80
CA TRP A 260 -30.79 -0.28 -24.53
C TRP A 260 -32.26 0.03 -24.80
N GLU A 261 -33.07 -0.97 -25.12
CA GLU A 261 -34.52 -0.81 -25.35
C GLU A 261 -35.26 -0.43 -24.06
N THR A 262 -34.73 -0.82 -22.90
CA THR A 262 -35.31 -0.55 -21.57
C THR A 262 -34.64 0.61 -20.83
N ARG A 263 -33.74 1.34 -21.51
CA ARG A 263 -32.95 2.42 -20.90
C ARG A 263 -33.83 3.55 -20.39
N VAL A 264 -33.48 4.04 -19.20
CA VAL A 264 -34.01 5.29 -18.62
C VAL A 264 -33.15 6.46 -19.07
N LYS A 265 -31.82 6.30 -19.04
CA LYS A 265 -30.86 7.33 -19.47
C LYS A 265 -29.52 6.69 -19.84
N ALA A 266 -28.77 7.33 -20.75
CA ALA A 266 -27.43 6.91 -21.17
C ALA A 266 -26.60 8.13 -21.58
N ASN A 267 -25.28 8.10 -21.37
CA ASN A 267 -24.33 9.06 -21.93
C ASN A 267 -23.03 8.36 -22.33
N LEU A 268 -22.30 8.99 -23.26
CA LEU A 268 -20.97 8.61 -23.68
C LEU A 268 -19.97 9.67 -23.19
N VAL A 269 -18.90 9.23 -22.52
CA VAL A 269 -17.84 10.13 -22.04
C VAL A 269 -16.46 9.53 -22.30
N PRO A 270 -15.43 10.38 -22.52
CA PRO A 270 -14.05 9.94 -22.40
C PRO A 270 -13.76 9.44 -20.98
N MET A 271 -12.83 8.49 -20.88
CA MET A 271 -12.32 8.00 -19.59
C MET A 271 -10.96 8.63 -19.33
N GLU A 272 -10.97 9.88 -18.88
CA GLU A 272 -9.70 10.54 -18.55
C GLU A 272 -9.02 9.86 -17.36
N GLU A 273 -7.70 9.75 -17.42
CA GLU A 273 -6.85 9.27 -16.33
C GLU A 273 -5.61 10.15 -16.16
N GLY A 274 -5.17 10.32 -14.92
CA GLY A 274 -3.97 11.10 -14.59
C GLY A 274 -3.99 11.66 -13.17
N VAL A 275 -2.81 12.07 -12.71
CA VAL A 275 -2.62 12.80 -11.45
C VAL A 275 -1.72 13.99 -11.74
N LEU A 276 -2.27 15.20 -11.61
CA LEU A 276 -1.54 16.43 -11.90
C LEU A 276 -0.43 16.67 -10.88
N ARG A 277 0.64 17.33 -11.30
CA ARG A 277 1.79 17.64 -10.43
C ARG A 277 1.50 18.76 -9.46
N GLN A 278 0.74 19.76 -9.86
CA GLN A 278 0.41 20.91 -9.02
C GLN A 278 -1.04 20.86 -8.53
N TRP A 279 -1.27 20.95 -7.22
CA TRP A 279 -2.62 20.91 -6.63
C TRP A 279 -3.04 22.21 -5.94
N ARG A 280 -2.09 23.12 -5.72
CA ARG A 280 -2.31 24.36 -4.96
C ARG A 280 -1.63 25.55 -5.64
N ASN A 281 -2.11 26.75 -5.39
CA ASN A 281 -1.34 27.97 -5.63
C ASN A 281 -1.87 29.06 -4.69
N GLY A 282 -0.99 29.68 -3.90
CA GLY A 282 -1.38 30.64 -2.87
C GLY A 282 -2.46 30.08 -1.92
N ARG A 283 -3.62 30.75 -1.89
CA ARG A 283 -4.81 30.41 -1.07
C ARG A 283 -5.79 29.46 -1.79
N VAL A 284 -5.41 28.93 -2.95
CA VAL A 284 -6.24 28.02 -3.76
C VAL A 284 -5.74 26.59 -3.64
N LEU A 285 -6.66 25.67 -3.36
CA LEU A 285 -6.45 24.23 -3.38
C LEU A 285 -7.44 23.59 -4.36
N LEU A 286 -6.96 22.76 -5.28
CA LEU A 286 -7.80 21.94 -6.14
C LEU A 286 -8.06 20.58 -5.46
N MET A 287 -9.26 20.01 -5.63
CA MET A 287 -9.65 18.76 -5.00
C MET A 287 -10.58 17.90 -5.89
N GLY A 288 -10.35 16.58 -5.89
CA GLY A 288 -11.16 15.62 -6.64
C GLY A 288 -10.72 15.50 -8.10
N ASP A 289 -11.69 15.35 -9.00
CA ASP A 289 -11.43 15.24 -10.46
C ASP A 289 -10.73 16.49 -11.04
N SER A 290 -10.64 17.59 -10.29
CA SER A 290 -9.83 18.74 -10.70
C SER A 290 -8.32 18.49 -10.63
N ILE A 291 -7.83 17.47 -9.93
CA ILE A 291 -6.39 17.16 -9.79
C ILE A 291 -6.01 15.70 -10.03
N HIS A 292 -6.95 14.79 -9.88
CA HIS A 292 -6.69 13.37 -10.12
C HIS A 292 -7.94 12.69 -10.67
N LYS A 293 -7.77 11.97 -11.77
CA LYS A 293 -8.84 11.23 -12.42
C LYS A 293 -8.40 9.79 -12.63
N SER A 294 -9.31 8.87 -12.37
CA SER A 294 -9.14 7.45 -12.61
C SER A 294 -10.23 6.96 -13.58
N THR A 295 -9.90 5.89 -14.30
CA THR A 295 -10.87 5.08 -15.02
C THR A 295 -11.88 4.44 -14.06
N ILE A 296 -13.06 4.12 -14.57
CA ILE A 296 -14.24 3.87 -13.72
C ILE A 296 -14.51 2.40 -13.41
N ASN A 297 -13.80 1.45 -14.03
CA ASN A 297 -14.04 0.00 -13.92
C ASN A 297 -14.09 -0.49 -12.47
N ILE A 298 -13.18 -0.02 -11.62
CA ILE A 298 -13.12 -0.39 -10.19
C ILE A 298 -13.98 0.51 -9.29
N GLY A 299 -14.51 1.63 -9.82
CA GLY A 299 -15.39 2.54 -9.08
C GLY A 299 -14.72 3.41 -8.00
N LEU A 300 -13.38 3.48 -7.93
CA LEU A 300 -12.67 4.14 -6.83
C LEU A 300 -12.54 5.67 -6.95
N GLY A 301 -12.77 6.28 -8.12
CA GLY A 301 -12.56 7.72 -8.32
C GLY A 301 -13.36 8.62 -7.36
N GLY A 302 -14.67 8.37 -7.23
CA GLY A 302 -15.49 9.11 -6.26
C GLY A 302 -15.19 8.75 -4.80
N ASN A 303 -14.69 7.54 -4.54
CA ASN A 303 -14.25 7.15 -3.19
C ASN A 303 -13.03 7.98 -2.75
N LEU A 304 -12.07 8.18 -3.67
CA LEU A 304 -10.91 9.03 -3.44
C LEU A 304 -11.30 10.47 -3.05
N ALA A 305 -12.39 11.01 -3.62
CA ALA A 305 -12.91 12.32 -3.24
C ALA A 305 -13.32 12.38 -1.76
N TYR A 306 -14.06 11.38 -1.25
CA TYR A 306 -14.42 11.31 0.17
C TYR A 306 -13.18 11.21 1.07
N GLU A 307 -12.19 10.40 0.69
CA GLU A 307 -10.94 10.30 1.45
C GLU A 307 -10.19 11.65 1.49
N GLY A 308 -10.19 12.39 0.37
CA GLY A 308 -9.58 13.72 0.26
C GLY A 308 -10.24 14.72 1.19
N ILE A 309 -11.58 14.77 1.22
CA ILE A 309 -12.35 15.64 2.11
C ILE A 309 -11.99 15.33 3.58
N ALA A 310 -11.96 14.06 3.96
CA ALA A 310 -11.61 13.68 5.33
C ALA A 310 -10.18 14.10 5.71
N ARG A 311 -9.19 13.87 4.85
CA ARG A 311 -7.79 14.29 5.08
C ARG A 311 -7.69 15.81 5.21
N PHE A 312 -8.32 16.55 4.31
CA PHE A 312 -8.29 18.01 4.31
C PHE A 312 -8.92 18.57 5.59
N THR A 313 -10.14 18.14 5.93
CA THR A 313 -10.85 18.59 7.13
C THR A 313 -10.08 18.26 8.40
N ASN A 314 -9.47 17.07 8.48
CA ASN A 314 -8.65 16.66 9.62
C ASN A 314 -7.36 17.47 9.82
N LEU A 315 -6.83 18.08 8.75
CA LEU A 315 -5.70 18.99 8.84
C LEU A 315 -6.14 20.43 9.13
N LEU A 316 -7.28 20.85 8.59
CA LEU A 316 -7.80 22.20 8.76
C LEU A 316 -8.27 22.46 10.20
N ILE A 317 -8.98 21.50 10.82
CA ILE A 317 -9.53 21.69 12.18
C ILE A 317 -8.42 21.99 13.21
N PRO A 318 -7.34 21.19 13.34
CA PRO A 318 -6.26 21.48 14.29
C PRO A 318 -5.55 22.82 14.00
N LEU A 319 -5.47 23.23 12.73
CA LEU A 319 -4.91 24.53 12.39
C LEU A 319 -5.79 25.66 12.93
N LEU A 320 -7.10 25.60 12.72
CA LEU A 320 -8.04 26.63 13.17
C LEU A 320 -8.22 26.65 14.70
N GLN A 321 -7.97 25.54 15.37
CA GLN A 321 -7.87 25.50 16.84
C GLN A 321 -6.66 26.27 17.36
N LYS A 322 -5.54 26.28 16.63
CA LYS A 322 -4.33 27.04 17.01
C LYS A 322 -4.44 28.52 16.67
N THR A 323 -4.99 28.84 15.50
CA THR A 323 -5.14 30.22 15.04
C THR A 323 -6.38 30.37 14.18
N GLN A 324 -7.20 31.37 14.50
CA GLN A 324 -8.37 31.74 13.68
C GLN A 324 -7.98 32.51 12.42
N LYS A 325 -6.71 32.92 12.28
CA LYS A 325 -6.17 33.68 11.15
C LYS A 325 -4.84 33.07 10.69
N PRO A 326 -4.88 31.89 10.06
CA PRO A 326 -3.67 31.29 9.51
C PRO A 326 -3.07 32.22 8.44
N SER A 327 -1.75 32.41 8.53
CA SER A 327 -0.98 33.14 7.53
C SER A 327 -0.98 32.39 6.20
N ILE A 328 -0.52 33.03 5.12
CA ILE A 328 -0.32 32.34 3.84
C ILE A 328 0.67 31.18 3.97
N SER A 329 1.65 31.28 4.87
CA SER A 329 2.58 30.20 5.18
C SER A 329 1.87 29.02 5.83
N ASP A 330 1.02 29.26 6.84
CA ASP A 330 0.25 28.21 7.50
C ASP A 330 -0.68 27.48 6.53
N ILE A 331 -1.32 28.22 5.62
CA ILE A 331 -2.17 27.65 4.56
C ILE A 331 -1.35 26.85 3.56
N THR A 332 -0.17 27.33 3.19
CA THR A 332 0.75 26.61 2.31
C THR A 332 1.18 25.29 2.95
N GLU A 333 1.52 25.31 4.24
CA GLU A 333 1.86 24.09 4.99
C GLU A 333 0.70 23.11 5.10
N LEU A 334 -0.53 23.61 5.34
CA LEU A 334 -1.75 22.81 5.32
C LEU A 334 -1.92 22.10 3.97
N PHE A 335 -1.76 22.82 2.86
CA PHE A 335 -1.91 22.24 1.53
C PHE A 335 -0.78 21.26 1.17
N ILE A 336 0.45 21.53 1.61
CA ILE A 336 1.59 20.59 1.48
C ILE A 336 1.29 19.30 2.24
N ALA A 337 0.79 19.40 3.47
CA ALA A 337 0.44 18.24 4.29
C ALA A 337 -0.72 17.45 3.67
N PHE A 338 -1.72 18.12 3.11
CA PHE A 338 -2.81 17.46 2.39
C PHE A 338 -2.28 16.66 1.18
N GLU A 339 -1.42 17.28 0.38
CA GLU A 339 -0.84 16.63 -0.80
C GLU A 339 0.03 15.43 -0.43
N SER A 340 0.92 15.56 0.55
CA SER A 340 1.80 14.45 0.98
C SER A 340 1.02 13.26 1.54
N LEU A 341 -0.15 13.54 2.14
CA LEU A 341 -1.06 12.48 2.56
C LEU A 341 -1.78 11.86 1.38
N HIS A 342 -2.39 12.65 0.50
CA HIS A 342 -3.37 12.20 -0.49
C HIS A 342 -2.78 11.78 -1.84
N ARG A 343 -1.70 12.40 -2.31
CA ARG A 343 -1.07 12.10 -3.61
C ARG A 343 -0.68 10.63 -3.78
N PRO A 344 0.03 9.96 -2.84
CA PRO A 344 0.40 8.56 -3.02
C PRO A 344 -0.80 7.64 -3.23
N ARG A 345 -1.91 7.94 -2.54
CA ARG A 345 -3.17 7.22 -2.67
C ARG A 345 -3.83 7.49 -4.03
N ALA A 346 -3.87 8.75 -4.46
CA ALA A 346 -4.40 9.12 -5.77
C ALA A 346 -3.63 8.46 -6.92
N GLU A 347 -2.30 8.44 -6.85
CA GLU A 347 -1.45 7.78 -7.84
C GLU A 347 -1.62 6.26 -7.85
N TRP A 348 -1.75 5.64 -6.67
CA TRP A 348 -2.01 4.22 -6.57
C TRP A 348 -3.38 3.85 -7.17
N VAL A 349 -4.44 4.60 -6.84
CA VAL A 349 -5.77 4.40 -7.40
C VAL A 349 -5.76 4.61 -8.92
N GLY A 350 -5.07 5.65 -9.40
CA GLY A 350 -4.91 5.91 -10.83
C GLY A 350 -4.24 4.75 -11.56
N ARG A 351 -3.08 4.29 -11.07
CA ARG A 351 -2.38 3.13 -11.65
C ARG A 351 -3.24 1.87 -11.63
N LEU A 352 -3.82 1.53 -10.48
CA LEU A 352 -4.63 0.31 -10.35
C LEU A 352 -5.84 0.34 -11.31
N SER A 353 -6.56 1.45 -11.35
CA SER A 353 -7.74 1.59 -12.22
C SER A 353 -7.35 1.44 -13.69
N GLY A 354 -6.25 2.08 -14.11
CA GLY A 354 -5.70 1.95 -15.46
C GLY A 354 -5.28 0.52 -15.81
N HIS A 355 -4.66 -0.21 -14.88
CA HIS A 355 -4.30 -1.62 -15.09
C HIS A 355 -5.54 -2.51 -15.21
N ILE A 356 -6.53 -2.34 -14.33
CA ILE A 356 -7.78 -3.09 -14.36
C ILE A 356 -8.55 -2.84 -15.65
N THR A 357 -8.58 -1.59 -16.14
CA THR A 357 -9.25 -1.27 -17.41
C THR A 357 -8.66 -2.06 -18.56
N ARG A 358 -7.32 -2.09 -18.67
CA ARG A 358 -6.60 -2.83 -19.72
C ARG A 358 -6.69 -4.35 -19.54
N TYR A 359 -6.71 -4.82 -18.30
CA TYR A 359 -6.96 -6.23 -17.96
C TYR A 359 -8.36 -6.68 -18.38
N GLU A 360 -9.38 -5.88 -18.09
CA GLU A 360 -10.76 -6.17 -18.45
C GLU A 360 -11.03 -6.05 -19.95
N ALA A 361 -10.42 -5.07 -20.62
CA ALA A 361 -10.46 -4.94 -22.06
C ALA A 361 -9.68 -6.05 -22.80
N GLN A 362 -8.88 -6.85 -22.09
CA GLN A 362 -8.07 -7.92 -22.66
C GLN A 362 -7.10 -7.44 -23.76
N ASP A 363 -6.48 -6.28 -23.54
CA ASP A 363 -5.65 -5.56 -24.53
C ASP A 363 -4.52 -6.40 -25.13
N THR A 364 -4.03 -7.37 -24.38
CA THR A 364 -2.99 -8.29 -24.83
C THR A 364 -3.42 -9.73 -24.64
N TRP A 365 -2.89 -10.61 -25.49
CA TRP A 365 -3.14 -12.05 -25.36
C TRP A 365 -2.69 -12.60 -24.00
N ILE A 366 -1.68 -11.98 -23.36
CA ILE A 366 -1.21 -12.32 -22.01
C ILE A 366 -2.27 -11.98 -20.96
N LEU A 367 -2.85 -10.78 -21.01
CA LEU A 367 -3.93 -10.37 -20.09
C LEU A 367 -5.21 -11.21 -20.32
N LYS A 368 -5.53 -11.51 -21.58
CA LYS A 368 -6.61 -12.43 -21.96
C LYS A 368 -6.40 -13.84 -21.40
N PHE A 369 -5.19 -14.37 -21.51
CA PHE A 369 -4.85 -15.69 -20.97
C PHE A 369 -4.90 -15.70 -19.44
N ALA A 370 -4.27 -14.71 -18.80
CA ALA A 370 -4.26 -14.58 -17.35
C ALA A 370 -5.67 -14.47 -16.77
N SER A 371 -6.53 -13.62 -17.35
CA SER A 371 -7.90 -13.43 -16.85
C SER A 371 -8.77 -14.67 -16.99
N ARG A 372 -8.70 -15.39 -18.11
CA ARG A 372 -9.62 -16.50 -18.40
C ARG A 372 -9.18 -17.84 -17.82
N TYR A 373 -7.88 -18.04 -17.61
CA TYR A 373 -7.32 -19.36 -17.29
C TYR A 373 -6.43 -19.39 -16.05
N ILE A 374 -5.99 -18.23 -15.53
CA ILE A 374 -5.14 -18.17 -14.34
C ILE A 374 -5.93 -17.61 -13.15
N ALA A 375 -6.55 -16.44 -13.30
CA ALA A 375 -7.25 -15.74 -12.21
C ALA A 375 -8.32 -16.61 -11.48
N PRO A 376 -9.12 -17.45 -12.16
CA PRO A 376 -10.10 -18.32 -11.49
C PRO A 376 -9.48 -19.34 -10.53
N TRP A 377 -8.21 -19.68 -10.71
CA TRP A 377 -7.46 -20.64 -9.88
C TRP A 377 -6.65 -19.97 -8.77
N ILE A 378 -6.56 -18.63 -8.78
CA ILE A 378 -5.85 -17.81 -7.78
C ILE A 378 -6.87 -17.00 -6.97
N TYR A 379 -7.95 -17.68 -6.56
CA TYR A 379 -9.11 -17.10 -5.90
C TYR A 379 -8.78 -16.36 -4.57
N SER A 380 -7.65 -16.68 -3.91
CA SER A 380 -7.26 -16.04 -2.65
C SER A 380 -6.49 -14.72 -2.81
N ILE A 381 -5.73 -14.53 -3.89
CA ILE A 381 -4.84 -13.34 -4.07
C ILE A 381 -5.64 -12.13 -4.55
N SER A 382 -6.69 -12.36 -5.34
CA SER A 382 -7.65 -11.34 -5.79
C SER A 382 -8.37 -10.68 -4.62
N ASN A 383 -8.75 -11.47 -3.61
CA ASN A 383 -9.42 -11.00 -2.40
C ASN A 383 -8.51 -10.12 -1.53
N CYS A 384 -7.24 -10.51 -1.37
CA CYS A 384 -6.24 -9.68 -0.67
C CYS A 384 -6.04 -8.32 -1.36
N SER A 385 -5.94 -8.30 -2.69
CA SER A 385 -5.72 -7.07 -3.46
C SER A 385 -6.91 -6.10 -3.38
N ILE A 386 -8.15 -6.63 -3.37
CA ILE A 386 -9.37 -5.82 -3.19
C ILE A 386 -9.48 -5.34 -1.74
N LEU A 387 -9.18 -6.18 -0.75
CA LEU A 387 -9.13 -5.81 0.67
C LEU A 387 -8.08 -4.72 0.93
N ASP A 388 -6.90 -4.81 0.32
CA ASP A 388 -5.86 -3.77 0.37
C ASP A 388 -6.32 -2.46 -0.27
N ALA A 389 -7.16 -2.51 -1.31
CA ALA A 389 -7.75 -1.33 -1.93
C ALA A 389 -8.75 -0.59 -1.03
N VAL A 390 -9.39 -1.29 -0.07
CA VAL A 390 -10.48 -0.75 0.77
C VAL A 390 -10.15 -0.67 2.26
N SER A 391 -8.98 -1.11 2.70
CA SER A 391 -8.64 -1.16 4.14
C SER A 391 -8.07 0.18 4.65
N ASP A 392 -7.22 0.84 3.88
CA ASP A 392 -6.38 1.97 4.28
C ASP A 392 -7.06 3.35 4.05
N VAL A 393 -7.98 3.80 4.94
CA VAL A 393 -8.73 5.07 4.73
C VAL A 393 -8.93 5.94 6.01
N PRO A 394 -8.84 7.28 5.88
CA PRO A 394 -9.10 8.28 6.95
C PRO A 394 -10.53 8.29 7.52
N LEU A 395 -10.65 8.63 8.81
CA LEU A 395 -11.91 8.98 9.50
C LEU A 395 -11.98 10.48 9.75
N LEU A 396 -13.17 11.09 9.74
CA LEU A 396 -13.38 12.49 10.14
C LEU A 396 -13.24 12.69 11.66
N LEU A 397 -12.51 13.73 12.08
CA LEU A 397 -12.21 14.06 13.49
C LEU A 397 -12.96 15.32 13.96
N LEU A 398 -14.30 15.27 14.03
CA LEU A 398 -15.16 16.46 14.18
C LEU A 398 -15.45 16.93 15.63
N SER A 399 -14.86 16.35 16.70
CA SER A 399 -15.04 16.86 18.08
C SER A 399 -13.98 16.39 19.09
N LEU A 400 -13.37 17.34 19.83
CA LEU A 400 -12.70 17.16 21.14
C LEU A 400 -13.40 18.18 22.07
N PRO A 401 -14.13 17.82 23.16
CA PRO A 401 -13.96 16.69 24.08
C PRO A 401 -15.23 15.81 24.25
N LEU A 402 -15.08 14.62 24.87
CA LEU A 402 -16.10 13.56 25.08
C LEU A 402 -16.35 12.63 23.87
N TYR A 403 -15.39 11.74 23.61
CA TYR A 403 -15.69 10.40 23.09
C TYR A 403 -15.10 9.38 24.09
N HIS A 404 -15.84 9.19 25.19
CA HIS A 404 -15.72 8.09 26.14
C HIS A 404 -17.14 7.55 26.38
N SER A 405 -17.86 7.18 25.31
CA SER A 405 -19.14 6.47 25.41
C SER A 405 -19.66 5.95 24.07
N TYR A 406 -18.81 5.42 23.19
CA TYR A 406 -19.27 4.54 22.08
C TYR A 406 -18.29 3.38 21.81
N ALA A 407 -17.50 3.01 22.82
CA ALA A 407 -16.64 1.82 22.78
C ALA A 407 -17.37 0.52 23.21
N GLY A 408 -18.69 0.58 23.42
CA GLY A 408 -19.44 -0.52 24.04
C GLY A 408 -20.48 -1.23 23.16
N ALA A 409 -20.68 -0.84 21.90
CA ALA A 409 -21.77 -1.44 21.10
C ALA A 409 -21.49 -1.70 19.60
N CYS A 410 -20.31 -1.37 19.07
CA CYS A 410 -19.86 -1.87 17.77
C CYS A 410 -18.50 -2.54 17.94
N GLY A 411 -18.50 -3.87 17.90
CA GLY A 411 -17.30 -4.68 18.01
C GLY A 411 -16.32 -4.46 16.83
N ASP A 412 -15.06 -4.30 17.20
CA ASP A 412 -13.84 -4.84 16.56
C ASP A 412 -13.46 -4.48 15.10
N GLY A 413 -14.29 -3.83 14.28
CA GLY A 413 -13.95 -3.61 12.86
C GLY A 413 -13.15 -2.33 12.56
N SER A 414 -13.44 -1.22 13.23
CA SER A 414 -13.04 0.12 12.76
C SER A 414 -11.73 0.65 13.36
N LEU A 415 -11.33 0.14 14.53
CA LEU A 415 -10.17 0.62 15.31
C LEU A 415 -8.84 -0.06 14.90
N LYS A 416 -8.90 -1.24 14.25
CA LYS A 416 -7.74 -1.99 13.75
C LYS A 416 -7.09 -1.37 12.50
N MET A 417 -7.83 -0.58 11.72
CA MET A 417 -7.33 -0.01 10.45
C MET A 417 -6.56 1.30 10.61
N THR A 418 -6.90 2.14 11.61
CA THR A 418 -6.24 3.44 11.78
C THR A 418 -4.83 3.31 12.40
N LYS A 419 -4.58 2.24 13.15
CA LYS A 419 -3.22 1.90 13.63
C LYS A 419 -2.38 1.21 12.53
N LEU A 420 -3.00 0.47 11.59
CA LEU A 420 -2.32 -0.09 10.41
C LEU A 420 -1.71 1.01 9.53
N TRP A 421 -2.46 2.10 9.34
CA TRP A 421 -2.06 3.29 8.57
C TRP A 421 -0.85 4.03 9.15
N ARG A 422 -0.75 4.07 10.49
CA ARG A 422 0.33 4.77 11.20
C ARG A 422 1.64 3.99 11.19
N MET A 423 1.55 2.67 11.01
CA MET A 423 2.69 1.87 10.61
C MET A 423 3.05 2.13 9.16
N LEU A 424 2.06 2.16 8.24
CA LEU A 424 2.13 2.23 6.76
C LEU A 424 2.77 3.47 6.08
N LYS A 425 3.12 4.49 6.84
CA LYS A 425 3.99 5.58 6.39
C LYS A 425 5.15 5.78 7.37
N GLY A 426 6.23 5.04 7.14
CA GLY A 426 7.53 5.62 7.43
C GLY A 426 7.68 6.95 6.66
N SER A 427 7.66 8.07 7.37
CA SER A 427 8.65 9.14 7.16
C SER A 427 8.44 10.31 8.13
N ASN A 428 9.38 10.36 9.07
CA ASN A 428 10.17 11.53 9.45
C ASN A 428 9.45 12.78 9.96
N GLY A 429 9.65 12.97 11.26
CA GLY A 429 9.34 14.14 12.06
C GLY A 429 9.62 15.49 11.39
N ARG A 430 8.81 16.47 11.80
CA ARG A 430 9.34 17.82 11.96
C ARG A 430 10.12 17.89 13.27
N SER A 431 11.30 18.47 13.09
CA SER A 431 12.41 18.64 14.03
C SER A 431 12.02 19.29 15.36
N PRO A 432 12.79 19.03 16.42
CA PRO A 432 13.06 20.05 17.43
C PRO A 432 14.15 20.98 16.88
N SER A 433 13.81 22.26 16.79
CA SER A 433 14.77 23.34 16.67
C SER A 433 15.73 23.33 17.86
N SER A 434 17.03 23.15 17.62
CA SER A 434 18.07 24.14 17.96
C SER A 434 19.47 23.49 17.96
N ARG A 435 20.22 23.65 16.89
CA ARG A 435 21.53 24.32 16.84
C ARG A 435 22.23 23.96 15.53
N SER A 436 22.64 25.01 14.84
CA SER A 436 23.57 25.02 13.73
C SER A 436 24.79 24.14 14.02
N GLU A 437 25.08 23.20 13.13
CA GLU A 437 26.44 22.95 12.62
C GLU A 437 26.36 21.98 11.43
N SER A 438 27.04 22.36 10.36
CA SER A 438 27.21 21.60 9.13
C SER A 438 27.72 20.18 9.39
N ASN A 439 27.06 19.13 8.86
CA ASN A 439 27.65 17.80 8.83
C ASN A 439 28.01 17.39 7.39
N LYS A 440 29.32 17.36 7.16
CA LYS A 440 30.00 16.72 6.03
C LYS A 440 29.75 15.20 6.07
N ASP A 441 29.90 14.53 4.93
CA ASP A 441 29.94 13.07 4.74
C ASP A 441 30.46 12.31 5.97
N THR A 442 29.57 11.79 6.80
CA THR A 442 29.94 10.91 7.93
C THR A 442 29.94 9.48 7.42
N THR A 443 31.13 8.88 7.31
CA THR A 443 31.31 7.46 6.91
C THR A 443 31.42 6.57 8.15
N TYR A 444 30.93 5.33 8.06
CA TYR A 444 30.96 4.36 9.16
C TYR A 444 31.73 3.09 8.75
N PRO A 445 33.06 3.18 8.55
CA PRO A 445 33.86 2.02 8.15
C PRO A 445 33.89 0.96 9.25
N LEU A 446 33.92 -0.31 8.87
CA LEU A 446 34.18 -1.43 9.76
C LEU A 446 35.61 -1.34 10.31
N SER A 447 35.75 -1.52 11.62
CA SER A 447 37.07 -1.60 12.23
C SER A 447 37.80 -2.88 11.83
N ASP A 448 39.13 -2.87 11.90
CA ASP A 448 39.93 -4.07 11.60
C ASP A 448 39.56 -5.26 12.50
N ALA A 449 39.17 -5.00 13.75
CA ALA A 449 38.67 -6.02 14.66
C ALA A 449 37.32 -6.61 14.19
N GLN A 450 36.41 -5.79 13.66
CA GLN A 450 35.15 -6.28 13.09
C GLN A 450 35.38 -7.09 11.81
N LYS A 451 36.34 -6.67 10.96
CA LYS A 451 36.73 -7.41 9.76
C LYS A 451 37.37 -8.75 10.11
N ALA A 452 38.27 -8.78 11.10
CA ALA A 452 38.86 -10.01 11.59
C ALA A 452 37.80 -10.96 12.17
N HIS A 453 36.89 -10.45 13.00
CA HIS A 453 35.77 -11.22 13.55
C HIS A 453 34.86 -11.78 12.44
N TRP A 454 34.55 -10.99 11.41
CA TRP A 454 33.83 -11.46 10.23
C TRP A 454 34.58 -12.61 9.54
N LEU A 455 35.87 -12.48 9.29
CA LEU A 455 36.67 -13.51 8.61
C LEU A 455 36.79 -14.78 9.46
N GLU A 456 36.76 -14.66 10.79
CA GLU A 456 36.78 -15.79 11.72
C GLU A 456 35.42 -16.50 11.79
N HIS A 457 34.33 -15.76 11.99
CA HIS A 457 33.02 -16.33 12.34
C HIS A 457 31.96 -16.24 11.24
N GLY A 458 32.11 -15.34 10.28
CA GLY A 458 31.15 -15.14 9.20
C GLY A 458 29.91 -14.33 9.61
N PHE A 459 29.97 -13.63 10.75
CA PHE A 459 28.94 -12.66 11.14
C PHE A 459 29.56 -11.51 11.93
N ILE A 460 28.84 -10.39 12.04
CA ILE A 460 29.16 -9.28 12.93
C ILE A 460 27.89 -8.72 13.56
N LYS A 461 28.01 -8.28 14.82
CA LYS A 461 27.00 -7.47 15.50
C LYS A 461 27.40 -6.00 15.45
N LEU A 462 26.50 -5.16 14.95
CA LEU A 462 26.65 -3.71 14.92
C LEU A 462 25.70 -3.09 15.96
N PRO A 463 26.24 -2.50 17.05
CA PRO A 463 25.39 -1.87 18.04
C PRO A 463 24.88 -0.52 17.56
N GLU A 464 23.68 -0.16 18.01
CA GLU A 464 23.08 1.18 17.84
C GLU A 464 23.07 1.66 16.38
N CYS A 465 22.64 0.79 15.46
CA CYS A 465 22.47 1.15 14.06
C CYS A 465 21.28 2.09 13.83
N PHE A 466 20.25 1.98 14.66
CA PHE A 466 19.09 2.88 14.72
C PHE A 466 18.65 3.05 16.18
N SER A 467 17.89 4.11 16.48
CA SER A 467 17.49 4.37 17.87
C SER A 467 16.36 3.45 18.34
N ARG A 468 16.23 3.27 19.66
CA ARG A 468 15.13 2.52 20.27
C ARG A 468 13.77 3.14 19.94
N GLU A 469 13.70 4.48 19.88
CA GLU A 469 12.50 5.21 19.51
C GLU A 469 12.11 4.91 18.06
N ALA A 470 13.09 4.88 17.15
CA ALA A 470 12.87 4.50 15.76
C ALA A 470 12.41 3.03 15.65
N ALA A 471 12.99 2.13 16.46
CA ALA A 471 12.57 0.73 16.54
C ALA A 471 11.10 0.60 17.00
N ALA A 472 10.72 1.32 18.07
CA ALA A 472 9.37 1.32 18.62
C ALA A 472 8.37 1.95 17.64
N GLN A 473 8.76 3.02 16.94
CA GLN A 473 7.92 3.66 15.93
C GLN A 473 7.65 2.70 14.76
N PHE A 474 8.70 2.05 14.24
CA PHE A 474 8.58 1.16 13.09
C PHE A 474 7.80 -0.13 13.42
N SER A 475 7.87 -0.61 14.66
CA SER A 475 7.12 -1.79 15.14
C SER A 475 5.77 -1.46 15.80
N SER A 476 5.33 -0.20 15.80
CA SER A 476 4.25 0.31 16.68
C SER A 476 2.86 -0.33 16.50
N ALA A 477 2.52 -0.76 15.29
CA ALA A 477 1.26 -1.42 14.95
C ALA A 477 1.35 -2.95 14.82
N VAL A 478 2.48 -3.59 15.18
CA VAL A 478 2.58 -5.06 15.28
C VAL A 478 1.41 -5.63 16.08
N TRP A 479 1.10 -5.00 17.21
CA TRP A 479 -0.02 -5.38 18.10
C TRP A 479 -1.39 -5.26 17.44
N THR A 480 -1.55 -4.24 16.61
CA THR A 480 -2.83 -4.00 15.91
C THR A 480 -3.02 -4.97 14.77
N ARG A 481 -1.94 -5.25 14.05
CA ARG A 481 -1.89 -6.19 12.94
C ARG A 481 -2.19 -7.62 13.37
N LEU A 482 -1.68 -8.01 14.54
CA LEU A 482 -1.85 -9.35 15.08
C LEU A 482 -3.08 -9.49 15.97
N GLY A 483 -3.67 -8.38 16.43
CA GLY A 483 -4.79 -8.42 17.38
C GLY A 483 -4.40 -8.99 18.75
N ILE A 484 -3.12 -8.91 19.12
CA ILE A 484 -2.58 -9.42 20.39
C ILE A 484 -2.14 -8.25 21.28
N ASP A 485 -2.28 -8.39 22.59
CA ASP A 485 -1.80 -7.41 23.57
C ASP A 485 -0.37 -7.77 24.02
N PRO A 486 0.62 -6.88 23.84
CA PRO A 486 1.99 -7.15 24.27
C PRO A 486 2.15 -7.29 25.80
N ASN A 487 1.16 -6.87 26.59
CA ASN A 487 1.19 -6.97 28.05
C ASN A 487 0.34 -8.14 28.58
N ASP A 488 -0.46 -8.79 27.74
CA ASP A 488 -1.26 -9.95 28.11
C ASP A 488 -0.86 -11.19 27.29
N LYS A 489 -0.02 -12.02 27.92
CA LYS A 489 0.50 -13.27 27.35
C LYS A 489 -0.58 -14.33 27.07
N SER A 490 -1.82 -14.15 27.53
CA SER A 490 -2.95 -15.05 27.20
C SER A 490 -3.46 -14.83 25.77
N THR A 491 -3.21 -13.66 25.19
CA THR A 491 -3.55 -13.31 23.80
C THR A 491 -2.55 -13.87 22.78
N TRP A 492 -1.45 -14.48 23.24
CA TRP A 492 -0.37 -14.98 22.38
C TRP A 492 -0.65 -16.43 21.97
N HIS A 493 -1.32 -16.61 20.83
CA HIS A 493 -1.81 -17.92 20.39
C HIS A 493 -0.80 -18.75 19.58
N SER A 494 0.30 -18.13 19.12
CA SER A 494 1.35 -18.79 18.32
C SER A 494 2.74 -18.50 18.89
N GLU A 495 3.64 -19.48 18.81
CA GLU A 495 5.05 -19.31 19.24
C GLU A 495 5.79 -18.33 18.33
N THR A 496 5.65 -18.49 17.02
CA THR A 496 6.33 -17.69 15.99
C THR A 496 5.30 -17.15 15.01
N ILE A 497 5.47 -15.91 14.56
CA ILE A 497 4.59 -15.27 13.57
C ILE A 497 5.42 -14.55 12.51
N HIS A 498 5.18 -14.87 11.24
CA HIS A 498 5.71 -14.15 10.09
C HIS A 498 4.68 -13.15 9.58
N MET A 499 5.04 -11.87 9.56
CA MET A 499 4.15 -10.79 9.13
C MET A 499 4.45 -10.37 7.68
N PRO A 500 3.43 -10.08 6.86
CA PRO A 500 3.65 -9.54 5.51
C PRO A 500 4.24 -8.12 5.57
N GLY A 501 5.09 -7.73 4.62
CA GLY A 501 5.58 -6.36 4.54
C GLY A 501 4.51 -5.41 3.98
N GLN A 502 4.34 -4.26 4.60
CA GLN A 502 3.44 -3.19 4.17
C GLN A 502 4.21 -1.87 4.00
N ASN A 503 5.17 -1.63 4.89
CA ASN A 503 6.01 -0.43 4.94
C ASN A 503 7.37 -0.65 4.33
N TYR A 504 7.99 0.44 3.91
CA TYR A 504 9.38 0.44 3.49
C TYR A 504 10.11 1.66 4.03
N ILE A 505 11.34 1.44 4.48
CA ILE A 505 12.25 2.48 4.99
C ILE A 505 13.61 2.32 4.33
N SER A 506 14.24 3.43 3.93
CA SER A 506 15.59 3.43 3.39
C SER A 506 16.58 3.00 4.47
N VAL A 507 17.38 1.96 4.22
CA VAL A 507 18.41 1.48 5.16
C VAL A 507 19.49 2.55 5.36
N LYS A 508 19.81 3.30 4.30
CA LYS A 508 20.79 4.40 4.35
C LYS A 508 20.39 5.50 5.32
N GLU A 509 19.10 5.82 5.37
CA GLU A 509 18.57 6.88 6.22
C GLU A 509 18.24 6.37 7.63
N PHE A 510 17.66 5.18 7.73
CA PHE A 510 17.19 4.63 8.99
C PHE A 510 18.32 4.01 9.82
N ALA A 511 19.23 3.29 9.17
CA ALA A 511 20.31 2.55 9.81
C ALA A 511 21.65 2.76 9.06
N PRO A 512 22.17 4.01 9.00
CA PRO A 512 23.33 4.35 8.16
C PRO A 512 24.55 3.48 8.45
N LYS A 513 24.84 3.18 9.73
CA LYS A 513 25.94 2.30 10.13
C LYS A 513 25.82 0.89 9.56
N ALA A 514 24.60 0.33 9.50
CA ALA A 514 24.35 -0.96 8.89
C ALA A 514 24.52 -0.90 7.37
N HIS A 515 24.02 0.15 6.72
CA HIS A 515 24.18 0.34 5.27
C HIS A 515 25.66 0.39 4.85
N TYR A 516 26.49 1.20 5.52
CA TYR A 516 27.92 1.27 5.21
C TYR A 516 28.63 -0.08 5.40
N ALA A 517 28.32 -0.79 6.50
CA ALA A 517 28.87 -2.11 6.74
C ALA A 517 28.45 -3.14 5.68
N ILE A 518 27.18 -3.12 5.23
CA ILE A 518 26.69 -3.95 4.12
C ILE A 518 27.53 -3.68 2.87
N CYS A 519 27.67 -2.40 2.49
CA CYS A 519 28.45 -2.00 1.32
C CYS A 519 29.91 -2.45 1.41
N GLU A 520 30.54 -2.32 2.57
CA GLU A 520 31.93 -2.75 2.76
C GLU A 520 32.09 -4.28 2.70
N LEU A 521 31.16 -5.04 3.30
CA LEU A 521 31.19 -6.51 3.28
C LEU A 521 31.07 -7.08 1.87
N VAL A 522 30.18 -6.52 1.05
CA VAL A 522 29.93 -6.98 -0.32
C VAL A 522 30.86 -6.33 -1.37
N GLY A 523 31.68 -5.36 -0.98
CA GLY A 523 32.65 -4.71 -1.86
C GLY A 523 32.09 -3.62 -2.76
N GLY A 524 31.09 -2.86 -2.31
CA GLY A 524 30.62 -1.61 -2.93
C GLY A 524 29.09 -1.46 -2.98
N GLU A 525 28.59 -0.23 -2.78
CA GLU A 525 27.17 0.12 -2.91
C GLU A 525 26.65 -0.08 -4.36
N ASP A 526 27.53 0.08 -5.35
CA ASP A 526 27.22 -0.08 -6.78
C ASP A 526 26.87 -1.52 -7.15
N ARG A 527 27.36 -2.50 -6.36
CA ARG A 527 27.07 -3.92 -6.53
C ARG A 527 25.68 -4.33 -6.04
N LEU A 528 25.08 -3.57 -5.13
CA LEU A 528 23.78 -3.89 -4.54
C LEU A 528 22.63 -3.66 -5.52
N VAL A 529 21.63 -4.55 -5.53
CA VAL A 529 20.36 -4.30 -6.23
C VAL A 529 19.56 -3.24 -5.48
N ASP A 530 18.80 -2.41 -6.19
CA ASP A 530 18.13 -1.26 -5.56
C ASP A 530 17.01 -1.66 -4.59
N TRP A 531 16.32 -2.77 -4.81
CA TRP A 531 15.21 -3.21 -3.96
C TRP A 531 15.66 -3.64 -2.56
N CYS A 532 16.90 -4.10 -2.37
CA CYS A 532 17.42 -4.50 -1.06
C CYS A 532 17.99 -3.34 -0.24
N LYS A 533 17.94 -2.11 -0.76
CA LYS A 533 18.37 -0.88 -0.05
C LYS A 533 17.30 -0.33 0.89
N SER A 534 16.15 -0.99 0.98
CA SER A 534 15.07 -0.66 1.90
C SER A 534 14.71 -1.88 2.75
N TRP A 535 14.34 -1.65 4.01
CA TRP A 535 13.75 -2.66 4.87
C TRP A 535 12.25 -2.47 4.97
N SER A 536 11.53 -3.57 5.19
CA SER A 536 10.08 -3.53 5.41
C SER A 536 9.72 -3.94 6.83
N ASP A 537 8.47 -3.68 7.21
CA ASP A 537 7.87 -4.15 8.47
C ASP A 537 7.32 -5.59 8.36
N ALA A 538 7.94 -6.41 7.51
CA ALA A 538 7.73 -7.86 7.44
C ALA A 538 8.38 -8.54 8.66
N PHE A 539 7.85 -8.26 9.85
CA PHE A 539 8.42 -8.70 11.11
C PHE A 539 8.29 -10.22 11.32
N ILE A 540 9.29 -10.78 11.98
CA ILE A 540 9.34 -12.15 12.47
C ILE A 540 9.31 -12.08 13.99
N LEU A 541 8.17 -12.46 14.57
CA LEU A 541 7.98 -12.48 16.01
C LEU A 541 8.28 -13.85 16.58
N ASN A 542 8.86 -13.88 17.78
CA ASN A 542 8.86 -15.06 18.64
C ASN A 542 8.32 -14.66 20.02
N LEU A 543 7.18 -15.23 20.40
CA LEU A 543 6.43 -14.97 21.62
C LEU A 543 6.68 -16.04 22.70
N GLY A 544 7.32 -17.15 22.31
CA GLY A 544 7.48 -18.34 23.14
C GLY A 544 6.15 -19.04 23.42
N ARG A 545 6.23 -20.22 24.06
CA ARG A 545 5.04 -21.01 24.39
C ARG A 545 4.76 -21.01 25.90
N PRO A 546 3.49 -21.11 26.32
CA PRO A 546 3.12 -21.15 27.74
C PRO A 546 3.77 -22.28 28.55
N ASP A 547 4.13 -23.39 27.90
CA ASP A 547 4.78 -24.55 28.52
C ASP A 547 6.31 -24.42 28.68
N TYR A 548 6.92 -23.36 28.13
CA TYR A 548 8.35 -23.10 28.33
C TYR A 548 8.64 -22.45 29.68
N ASN A 549 9.77 -22.84 30.28
CA ASN A 549 10.23 -22.28 31.54
C ASN A 549 11.60 -21.58 31.37
N PRO A 550 11.80 -20.37 31.93
CA PRO A 550 13.11 -19.69 31.93
C PRO A 550 14.29 -20.54 32.44
N THR A 551 14.02 -21.51 33.32
CA THR A 551 15.04 -22.40 33.88
C THR A 551 15.40 -23.56 32.96
N ASP A 552 14.65 -23.81 31.89
CA ASP A 552 14.91 -24.91 30.97
C ASP A 552 16.30 -24.75 30.32
N LYS A 553 16.93 -25.89 30.06
CA LYS A 553 18.21 -25.92 29.36
C LYS A 553 17.95 -25.65 27.86
N LEU A 554 18.56 -24.59 27.33
CA LEU A 554 18.57 -24.30 25.90
C LEU A 554 19.82 -24.91 25.28
N ASP A 555 19.65 -25.99 24.53
CA ASP A 555 20.72 -26.65 23.78
C ASP A 555 20.51 -26.34 22.29
N LEU A 556 21.26 -25.37 21.77
CA LEU A 556 21.08 -24.88 20.40
C LEU A 556 21.29 -26.01 19.38
N ARG A 557 22.24 -26.92 19.61
CA ARG A 557 22.52 -28.05 18.71
C ARG A 557 21.30 -28.96 18.48
N LYS A 558 20.38 -29.01 19.45
CA LYS A 558 19.17 -29.85 19.40
C LYS A 558 17.94 -29.11 18.87
N LEU A 559 18.08 -27.88 18.40
CA LEU A 559 17.03 -27.21 17.64
C LEU A 559 16.82 -27.93 16.30
N GLU A 560 15.64 -27.75 15.72
CA GLU A 560 15.23 -28.37 14.46
C GLU A 560 15.09 -27.30 13.37
N GLN A 561 14.82 -27.72 12.13
CA GLN A 561 14.58 -26.80 11.00
C GLN A 561 15.77 -25.88 10.72
N TRP A 562 16.98 -26.43 10.80
CA TRP A 562 18.17 -25.70 10.39
C TRP A 562 18.16 -25.49 8.87
N HIS A 563 18.49 -24.29 8.42
CA HIS A 563 18.48 -23.95 7.00
C HIS A 563 19.42 -22.79 6.67
N VAL A 564 19.57 -22.50 5.37
CA VAL A 564 20.01 -21.18 4.89
C VAL A 564 18.88 -20.56 4.06
N ASP A 565 18.85 -19.24 3.99
CA ASP A 565 17.80 -18.52 3.25
C ASP A 565 18.00 -18.61 1.73
N GLY A 566 16.89 -18.54 1.00
CA GLY A 566 16.86 -18.53 -0.46
C GLY A 566 15.89 -19.53 -1.07
N ASP A 567 14.67 -19.62 -0.52
CA ASP A 567 13.60 -20.51 -0.99
C ASP A 567 13.08 -20.16 -2.40
N PHE A 568 13.45 -18.99 -2.92
CA PHE A 568 13.00 -18.46 -4.21
C PHE A 568 14.00 -18.60 -5.37
N PHE A 569 15.11 -19.33 -5.22
CA PHE A 569 16.09 -19.53 -6.30
C PHE A 569 16.88 -20.85 -6.20
N VAL A 570 17.48 -21.27 -7.32
CA VAL A 570 18.45 -22.39 -7.36
C VAL A 570 19.79 -21.91 -6.82
N HIS A 571 20.29 -22.56 -5.77
CA HIS A 571 21.50 -22.16 -5.08
C HIS A 571 22.76 -22.54 -5.86
N PHE A 572 23.70 -21.59 -5.93
CA PHE A 572 25.05 -21.78 -6.40
C PHE A 572 26.03 -21.17 -5.40
N LEU A 573 27.30 -21.61 -5.44
CA LEU A 573 28.34 -21.05 -4.58
C LEU A 573 28.49 -19.53 -4.74
N ASP A 574 28.21 -19.00 -5.93
CA ASP A 574 28.37 -17.58 -6.28
C ASP A 574 27.04 -16.83 -6.45
N SER A 575 25.92 -17.38 -5.94
CA SER A 575 24.58 -16.81 -6.09
C SER A 575 24.51 -15.33 -5.70
N PRO A 576 24.06 -14.43 -6.60
CA PRO A 576 23.83 -13.03 -6.27
C PRO A 576 22.53 -12.77 -5.51
N GLU A 577 21.58 -13.71 -5.53
CA GLU A 577 20.24 -13.52 -4.99
C GLU A 577 20.21 -13.37 -3.47
N GLN A 578 21.19 -13.97 -2.76
CA GLN A 578 21.38 -13.88 -1.32
C GLN A 578 22.87 -13.69 -1.00
N ALA A 579 23.28 -12.44 -0.80
CA ALA A 579 24.68 -12.05 -0.56
C ALA A 579 24.99 -11.77 0.91
N LEU A 580 24.00 -11.36 1.70
CA LEU A 580 24.07 -11.29 3.16
C LEU A 580 22.72 -11.66 3.76
N LEU A 581 22.78 -12.27 4.93
CA LEU A 581 21.66 -12.43 5.84
C LEU A 581 21.71 -11.28 6.87
N VAL A 582 20.59 -10.58 7.07
CA VAL A 582 20.55 -9.36 7.89
C VAL A 582 19.48 -9.48 8.95
N VAL A 583 19.80 -9.28 10.22
CA VAL A 583 18.84 -9.37 11.32
C VAL A 583 18.88 -8.09 12.17
N PRO A 584 18.03 -7.10 11.86
CA PRO A 584 17.80 -5.93 12.71
C PRO A 584 16.94 -6.29 13.92
N LEU A 585 17.35 -5.83 15.11
CA LEU A 585 16.63 -6.09 16.36
C LEU A 585 15.70 -4.93 16.69
N PHE A 586 14.39 -5.18 16.73
CA PHE A 586 13.37 -4.18 17.06
C PHE A 586 12.93 -4.22 18.52
N THR A 587 13.26 -5.29 19.24
CA THR A 587 13.13 -5.40 20.70
C THR A 587 14.44 -5.87 21.33
N ASP A 588 14.53 -5.76 22.65
CA ASP A 588 15.63 -6.37 23.39
C ASP A 588 15.49 -7.89 23.38
N ILE A 589 16.58 -8.57 23.07
CA ILE A 589 16.67 -10.03 23.04
C ILE A 589 17.75 -10.45 24.03
N PRO A 590 17.38 -10.76 25.29
CA PRO A 590 18.32 -11.38 26.24
C PRO A 590 18.59 -12.84 25.85
N GLU A 591 19.57 -13.45 26.51
CA GLU A 591 19.81 -14.89 26.42
C GLU A 591 18.53 -15.67 26.76
N LYS A 592 18.26 -16.74 26.00
CA LYS A 592 17.01 -17.52 26.04
C LYS A 592 15.75 -16.73 25.66
N GLY A 593 15.91 -15.51 25.12
CA GLY A 593 14.83 -14.66 24.63
C GLY A 593 14.31 -15.05 23.24
N GLY A 594 14.78 -16.16 22.67
CA GLY A 594 14.32 -16.67 21.38
C GLY A 594 14.92 -15.92 20.20
N GLY A 595 16.19 -15.55 20.28
CA GLY A 595 16.93 -14.96 19.16
C GLY A 595 17.04 -15.92 17.98
N THR A 596 17.61 -15.47 16.86
CA THR A 596 18.01 -16.42 15.81
C THR A 596 19.17 -17.25 16.35
N ALA A 597 19.09 -18.58 16.27
CA ALA A 597 20.22 -19.46 16.57
C ALA A 597 21.03 -19.65 15.30
N ILE A 598 22.35 -19.49 15.38
CA ILE A 598 23.26 -19.66 14.24
C ILE A 598 24.34 -20.70 14.57
N CYS A 599 24.80 -21.41 13.54
CA CYS A 599 25.98 -22.26 13.60
C CYS A 599 26.97 -21.82 12.52
N THR A 600 28.10 -21.25 12.96
CA THR A 600 29.10 -20.65 12.06
C THR A 600 29.95 -21.67 11.32
N ASP A 601 30.13 -22.88 11.88
CA ASP A 601 30.82 -23.98 11.20
C ASP A 601 30.00 -24.52 10.01
N GLY A 602 28.67 -24.36 10.04
CA GLY A 602 27.78 -24.77 8.94
C GLY A 602 28.06 -24.07 7.61
N ILE A 603 28.64 -22.86 7.64
CA ILE A 603 29.05 -22.12 6.43
C ILE A 603 29.97 -22.97 5.55
N GLY A 604 30.94 -23.66 6.16
CA GLY A 604 31.90 -24.48 5.43
C GLY A 604 31.26 -25.71 4.79
N ALA A 605 30.30 -26.33 5.47
CA ALA A 605 29.56 -27.48 4.94
C ALA A 605 28.74 -27.08 3.71
N VAL A 606 27.96 -25.99 3.80
CA VAL A 606 27.17 -25.46 2.68
C VAL A 606 28.07 -25.04 1.52
N ALA A 607 29.15 -24.28 1.78
CA ALA A 607 30.09 -23.85 0.74
C ALA A 607 30.72 -25.04 0.01
N LYS A 608 31.17 -26.07 0.74
CA LYS A 608 31.75 -27.28 0.16
C LYS A 608 30.73 -28.06 -0.67
N HIS A 609 29.49 -28.14 -0.20
CA HIS A 609 28.41 -28.78 -0.92
C HIS A 609 28.10 -28.08 -2.26
N LEU A 610 27.94 -26.76 -2.24
CA LEU A 610 27.70 -25.97 -3.45
C LEU A 610 28.92 -25.96 -4.40
N TYR A 611 30.14 -25.99 -3.87
CA TYR A 611 31.35 -26.15 -4.67
C TYR A 611 31.35 -27.47 -5.46
N ASN A 612 30.95 -28.57 -4.82
CA ASN A 612 30.87 -29.90 -5.42
C ASN A 612 29.67 -30.08 -6.36
N ASN A 613 28.69 -29.18 -6.34
CA ASN A 613 27.47 -29.25 -7.15
C ASN A 613 27.35 -28.03 -8.08
N PRO A 614 28.24 -27.86 -9.08
CA PRO A 614 28.25 -26.70 -9.97
C PRO A 614 26.98 -26.58 -10.84
N ALA A 615 26.19 -27.65 -10.97
CA ALA A 615 24.90 -27.63 -11.64
C ALA A 615 23.81 -26.87 -10.84
N GLY A 616 24.09 -26.56 -9.58
CA GLY A 616 23.17 -25.92 -8.64
C GLY A 616 22.42 -26.93 -7.78
N THR A 617 21.83 -26.44 -6.70
CA THR A 617 20.95 -27.21 -5.81
C THR A 617 19.62 -26.49 -5.62
N ASP A 618 18.57 -27.21 -5.24
CA ASP A 618 17.35 -26.57 -4.73
C ASP A 618 17.58 -25.97 -3.32
N PRO A 619 16.60 -25.27 -2.72
CA PRO A 619 16.74 -24.66 -1.40
C PRO A 619 16.96 -25.64 -0.24
N PHE A 620 16.71 -26.94 -0.46
CA PHE A 620 16.99 -28.00 0.49
C PHE A 620 18.35 -28.66 0.23
N LEU A 621 19.20 -28.01 -0.58
CA LEU A 621 20.51 -28.49 -1.04
C LEU A 621 20.46 -29.80 -1.83
N VAL A 622 19.33 -30.15 -2.43
CA VAL A 622 19.25 -31.31 -3.33
C VAL A 622 19.90 -30.93 -4.68
N PRO A 623 20.92 -31.67 -5.15
CA PRO A 623 21.54 -31.40 -6.45
C PRO A 623 20.56 -31.49 -7.62
N GLN A 624 20.72 -30.62 -8.62
CA GLN A 624 19.91 -30.68 -9.83
C GLN A 624 20.05 -32.03 -10.53
N GLY A 625 18.91 -32.60 -10.94
CA GLY A 625 18.84 -33.92 -11.60
C GLY A 625 18.62 -35.10 -10.64
N VAL A 626 18.72 -34.90 -9.33
CA VAL A 626 18.39 -35.93 -8.33
C VAL A 626 16.88 -35.97 -8.10
N SER A 627 16.28 -37.16 -8.16
CA SER A 627 14.83 -37.37 -7.98
C SER A 627 14.51 -38.74 -7.36
N GLY A 628 13.28 -38.91 -6.87
CA GLY A 628 12.85 -40.15 -6.23
C GLY A 628 13.65 -40.47 -4.96
N ALA A 629 13.92 -41.76 -4.72
CA ALA A 629 14.56 -42.24 -3.48
C ALA A 629 16.00 -41.71 -3.23
N GLU A 630 16.68 -41.16 -4.25
CA GLU A 630 17.98 -40.51 -4.05
C GLU A 630 17.84 -39.15 -3.36
N ARG A 631 16.68 -38.49 -3.48
CA ARG A 631 16.38 -37.21 -2.81
C ARG A 631 16.32 -37.38 -1.30
N ASP A 632 15.86 -38.53 -0.82
CA ASP A 632 15.70 -38.84 0.61
C ASP A 632 17.06 -38.79 1.36
N GLN A 633 18.19 -38.91 0.66
CA GLN A 633 19.53 -38.78 1.24
C GLN A 633 19.89 -37.34 1.65
N PHE A 634 19.14 -36.36 1.15
CA PHE A 634 19.32 -34.93 1.42
C PHE A 634 18.24 -34.39 2.35
N GLU A 635 17.25 -35.20 2.72
CA GLU A 635 16.26 -34.86 3.73
C GLU A 635 17.00 -34.52 5.03
N ASP A 636 16.70 -33.36 5.61
CA ASP A 636 17.32 -32.87 6.84
C ASP A 636 18.86 -32.73 6.80
N ILE A 637 19.47 -32.54 5.62
CA ILE A 637 20.94 -32.43 5.48
C ILE A 637 21.57 -31.37 6.40
N TYR A 638 20.88 -30.25 6.60
CA TYR A 638 21.32 -29.21 7.54
C TYR A 638 21.32 -29.74 8.97
N ASP A 639 20.20 -30.30 9.44
CA ASP A 639 20.07 -30.89 10.77
C ASP A 639 21.13 -31.99 11.00
N ALA A 640 21.42 -32.81 9.99
CA ALA A 640 22.46 -33.84 10.07
C ALA A 640 23.86 -33.24 10.32
N TRP A 641 24.24 -32.20 9.58
CA TRP A 641 25.52 -31.50 9.80
C TRP A 641 25.58 -30.79 11.14
N ILE A 642 24.49 -30.14 11.54
CA ILE A 642 24.46 -29.37 12.78
C ILE A 642 24.47 -30.27 14.02
N ARG A 643 23.79 -31.43 13.97
CA ARG A 643 23.73 -32.34 15.11
C ARG A 643 25.03 -33.13 15.32
N ASP A 644 25.83 -33.33 14.28
CA ASP A 644 27.09 -34.05 14.36
C ASP A 644 28.21 -33.22 15.02
N PRO A 645 28.71 -33.61 16.21
CA PRO A 645 29.79 -32.91 16.90
C PRO A 645 31.14 -32.97 16.16
N ASN A 646 31.30 -33.89 15.21
CA ASN A 646 32.51 -33.97 14.37
C ASN A 646 32.48 -32.93 13.24
N THR A 647 31.29 -32.48 12.84
CA THR A 647 31.09 -31.51 11.76
C THR A 647 31.03 -30.07 12.32
N THR A 648 30.43 -29.87 13.49
CA THR A 648 30.27 -28.53 14.08
C THR A 648 30.72 -28.49 15.54
N ARG A 649 31.48 -27.46 15.93
CA ARG A 649 31.99 -27.29 17.31
C ARG A 649 30.94 -26.62 18.20
N ASP A 650 30.94 -26.92 19.49
CA ASP A 650 30.03 -26.25 20.45
C ASP A 650 30.22 -24.73 20.49
N SER A 651 31.47 -24.26 20.32
CA SER A 651 31.79 -22.83 20.26
C SER A 651 31.29 -22.11 19.01
N SER A 652 30.78 -22.83 18.01
CA SER A 652 30.26 -22.27 16.76
C SER A 652 28.79 -21.87 16.84
N PHE A 653 28.10 -22.25 17.92
CA PHE A 653 26.70 -21.97 18.16
C PHE A 653 26.53 -20.64 18.89
N HIS A 654 25.68 -19.79 18.36
CA HIS A 654 25.36 -18.50 18.99
C HIS A 654 23.86 -18.24 18.91
N GLU A 655 23.29 -17.74 20.01
CA GLU A 655 21.98 -17.09 19.97
C GLU A 655 22.20 -15.59 19.76
N LEU A 656 21.54 -15.02 18.75
CA LEU A 656 21.66 -13.59 18.45
C LEU A 656 20.92 -12.76 19.51
N THR A 657 21.68 -12.22 20.47
CA THR A 657 21.19 -11.42 21.59
C THR A 657 21.60 -9.96 21.47
N GLY A 658 20.77 -9.05 21.97
CA GLY A 658 21.08 -7.64 21.89
C GLY A 658 19.99 -6.70 22.33
N LYS A 659 20.20 -5.42 22.04
CA LYS A 659 19.25 -4.36 22.33
C LYS A 659 18.52 -3.96 21.06
N ALA A 660 17.32 -3.42 21.23
CA ALA A 660 16.60 -2.75 20.15
C ALA A 660 17.51 -1.67 19.52
N GLY A 661 17.67 -1.71 18.20
CA GLY A 661 18.61 -0.85 17.46
C GLY A 661 19.89 -1.54 17.00
N ASP A 662 20.22 -2.72 17.53
CA ASP A 662 21.35 -3.52 17.06
C ASP A 662 21.03 -4.22 15.73
N VAL A 663 22.03 -4.42 14.87
CA VAL A 663 21.88 -5.15 13.60
C VAL A 663 22.95 -6.23 13.50
N TYR A 664 22.55 -7.45 13.14
CA TYR A 664 23.46 -8.51 12.75
C TYR A 664 23.57 -8.58 11.23
N LEU A 665 24.81 -8.66 10.74
CA LEU A 665 25.12 -9.01 9.35
C LEU A 665 25.81 -10.37 9.36
N MET A 666 25.38 -11.27 8.48
CA MET A 666 25.81 -12.66 8.45
C MET A 666 26.11 -13.10 7.02
N HIS A 667 27.06 -14.02 6.87
CA HIS A 667 27.39 -14.66 5.62
C HIS A 667 26.17 -15.43 5.09
N PRO A 668 25.91 -15.46 3.77
CA PRO A 668 24.66 -16.03 3.22
C PRO A 668 24.51 -17.53 3.48
N PHE A 669 25.61 -18.22 3.74
CA PHE A 669 25.63 -19.64 4.09
C PHE A 669 25.62 -19.92 5.61
N VAL A 670 25.37 -18.91 6.46
CA VAL A 670 25.20 -19.17 7.90
C VAL A 670 23.95 -20.02 8.09
N VAL A 671 24.17 -21.25 8.56
CA VAL A 671 23.09 -22.17 8.89
C VAL A 671 22.44 -21.70 10.18
N HIS A 672 21.13 -21.51 10.15
CA HIS A 672 20.40 -20.90 11.25
C HIS A 672 19.03 -21.55 11.49
N SER A 673 18.49 -21.32 12.69
CA SER A 673 17.19 -21.82 13.12
C SER A 673 16.56 -20.84 14.12
N ILE A 674 15.26 -21.03 14.39
CA ILE A 674 14.53 -20.28 15.40
C ILE A 674 14.88 -20.85 16.78
N SER A 675 15.45 -20.04 17.67
CA SER A 675 15.68 -20.43 19.07
C SER A 675 14.37 -20.46 19.87
N LYS A 676 14.36 -21.21 20.98
CA LYS A 676 13.24 -21.23 21.92
C LYS A 676 13.24 -19.95 22.76
N ASN A 677 12.11 -19.26 22.80
CA ASN A 677 11.91 -18.11 23.68
C ASN A 677 11.40 -18.58 25.06
N LEU A 678 12.33 -19.02 25.90
CA LEU A 678 12.02 -19.56 27.23
C LEU A 678 11.54 -18.49 28.21
N LEU A 679 11.87 -17.22 27.94
CA LEU A 679 11.43 -16.08 28.77
C LEU A 679 10.02 -15.61 28.44
N ARG A 680 9.51 -15.95 27.24
CA ARG A 680 8.29 -15.38 26.66
C ARG A 680 8.30 -13.85 26.74
N ASN A 681 9.45 -13.24 26.47
CA ASN A 681 9.54 -11.81 26.24
C ASN A 681 9.36 -11.58 24.75
N ILE A 682 8.75 -10.46 24.37
CA ILE A 682 8.50 -10.22 22.95
C ILE A 682 9.83 -10.07 22.19
N ARG A 683 10.05 -10.96 21.21
CA ARG A 683 11.12 -10.81 20.22
C ARG A 683 10.55 -10.34 18.90
N ILE A 684 11.04 -9.21 18.39
CA ILE A 684 10.69 -8.68 17.06
C ILE A 684 12.00 -8.44 16.29
N ILE A 685 12.11 -9.08 15.13
CA ILE A 685 13.18 -8.85 14.16
C ILE A 685 12.58 -8.75 12.75
N THR A 686 13.40 -8.37 11.79
CA THR A 686 13.15 -8.63 10.36
C THR A 686 14.32 -9.44 9.80
N ASN A 687 14.15 -10.07 8.65
CA ASN A 687 15.24 -10.73 7.93
C ASN A 687 15.31 -10.30 6.45
N PRO A 688 15.67 -9.04 6.17
CA PRO A 688 15.73 -8.54 4.80
C PRO A 688 16.93 -9.12 4.03
N PRO A 689 16.71 -9.73 2.85
CA PRO A 689 17.81 -10.25 2.05
C PRO A 689 18.60 -9.12 1.39
N VAL A 690 19.91 -9.29 1.27
CA VAL A 690 20.78 -8.42 0.47
C VAL A 690 21.15 -9.13 -0.81
N ALA A 691 20.90 -8.52 -1.96
CA ALA A 691 21.19 -9.10 -3.27
C ALA A 691 22.17 -8.25 -4.08
N LEU A 692 22.87 -8.90 -5.02
CA LEU A 692 23.84 -8.27 -5.93
C LEU A 692 23.32 -8.20 -7.36
N LYS A 693 23.74 -7.16 -8.09
CA LYS A 693 23.48 -7.02 -9.53
C LYS A 693 24.20 -8.07 -10.37
N LYS A 694 25.29 -8.63 -9.85
CA LYS A 694 26.12 -9.64 -10.49
C LYS A 694 26.56 -10.69 -9.47
N PRO A 695 26.72 -11.96 -9.87
CA PRO A 695 27.26 -13.02 -9.03
C PRO A 695 28.58 -12.63 -8.35
N PHE A 696 28.89 -13.31 -7.24
CA PHE A 696 30.25 -13.28 -6.69
C PHE A 696 31.24 -13.80 -7.74
N ASN A 697 32.48 -13.32 -7.70
CA ASN A 697 33.50 -13.73 -8.67
C ASN A 697 34.75 -14.24 -7.96
N TYR A 698 34.79 -15.56 -7.75
CA TYR A 698 35.92 -16.26 -7.15
C TYR A 698 37.10 -16.47 -8.11
N ARG A 699 36.99 -16.01 -9.36
CA ARG A 699 37.99 -16.23 -10.43
C ARG A 699 38.87 -14.99 -10.70
N ARG A 700 38.73 -13.93 -9.89
CA ARG A 700 39.47 -12.67 -10.06
C ARG A 700 40.98 -12.89 -9.97
N ARG A 701 41.72 -12.49 -11.01
CA ARG A 701 43.19 -12.64 -11.09
C ARG A 701 43.95 -11.66 -10.19
N ASP A 702 43.37 -10.49 -9.96
CA ASP A 702 43.91 -9.42 -9.10
C ASP A 702 43.63 -9.66 -7.61
N ARG A 703 42.91 -10.75 -7.26
CA ARG A 703 42.61 -11.19 -5.89
C ARG A 703 41.87 -10.15 -5.05
N THR A 704 41.17 -9.21 -5.70
CA THR A 704 40.36 -8.18 -5.04
C THR A 704 39.00 -8.75 -4.63
N PHE A 705 39.00 -9.67 -3.65
CA PHE A 705 37.79 -10.30 -3.12
C PHE A 705 37.14 -9.43 -2.03
N SER A 706 35.81 -9.32 -2.04
CA SER A 706 35.02 -8.74 -0.94
C SER A 706 35.14 -9.60 0.33
N LEU A 707 34.76 -9.07 1.50
CA LEU A 707 34.87 -9.82 2.76
C LEU A 707 33.95 -11.07 2.78
N VAL A 708 32.81 -11.02 2.09
CA VAL A 708 31.98 -12.22 1.86
C VAL A 708 32.76 -13.26 1.04
N GLU A 709 33.32 -12.85 -0.10
CA GLU A 709 34.09 -13.75 -0.97
C GLU A 709 35.32 -14.34 -0.25
N GLN A 710 36.07 -13.53 0.49
CA GLN A 710 37.22 -13.98 1.28
C GLN A 710 36.81 -15.03 2.32
N LYS A 711 35.69 -14.82 3.02
CA LYS A 711 35.19 -15.78 4.00
C LYS A 711 34.80 -17.10 3.35
N THR A 712 34.09 -17.08 2.22
CA THR A 712 33.77 -18.31 1.46
C THR A 712 35.05 -19.06 1.04
N LEU A 713 36.03 -18.34 0.48
CA LEU A 713 37.30 -18.91 0.02
C LEU A 713 38.13 -19.51 1.15
N ASN A 714 38.16 -18.86 2.32
CA ASN A 714 38.85 -19.37 3.50
C ASN A 714 38.26 -20.70 3.98
N PHE A 715 36.92 -20.83 3.99
CA PHE A 715 36.26 -22.10 4.35
C PHE A 715 36.55 -23.23 3.35
N LEU A 716 36.70 -22.91 2.07
CA LEU A 716 37.09 -23.88 1.06
C LEU A 716 38.59 -24.21 1.10
N GLY A 717 39.39 -23.55 1.95
CA GLY A 717 40.85 -23.69 2.00
C GLY A 717 41.54 -23.13 0.74
N ARG A 718 40.91 -22.17 0.06
CA ARG A 718 41.32 -21.62 -1.24
C ARG A 718 41.40 -20.09 -1.21
N PRO A 719 42.17 -19.47 -0.29
CA PRO A 719 42.22 -18.02 -0.14
C PRO A 719 42.65 -17.26 -1.41
N GLU A 720 43.37 -17.93 -2.31
CA GLU A 720 43.87 -17.36 -3.56
C GLU A 720 42.85 -17.34 -4.71
N GLY A 721 41.65 -17.87 -4.49
CA GLY A 721 40.58 -17.96 -5.49
C GLY A 721 40.40 -19.35 -6.11
N LEU A 722 39.38 -19.45 -6.96
CA LEU A 722 38.93 -20.67 -7.64
C LEU A 722 38.92 -20.47 -9.17
N PRO A 723 40.08 -20.25 -9.83
CA PRO A 723 40.14 -19.98 -11.27
C PRO A 723 39.51 -21.10 -12.14
N GLU A 724 39.50 -22.32 -11.63
CA GLU A 724 38.95 -23.52 -12.26
C GLU A 724 37.44 -23.70 -12.10
N TRP A 725 36.83 -23.05 -11.11
CA TRP A 725 35.43 -23.29 -10.75
C TRP A 725 34.48 -22.38 -11.53
N SER A 726 33.40 -22.94 -12.04
CA SER A 726 32.27 -22.22 -12.63
C SER A 726 31.00 -23.04 -12.53
N ILE A 727 29.85 -22.37 -12.50
CA ILE A 727 28.56 -23.05 -12.63
C ILE A 727 28.49 -23.83 -13.96
N SER A 728 27.81 -24.98 -13.93
CA SER A 728 27.47 -25.78 -15.11
C SER A 728 25.97 -25.82 -15.38
N GLY A 729 25.15 -25.36 -14.43
CA GLY A 729 23.69 -25.30 -14.52
C GLY A 729 23.14 -23.90 -14.85
N GLU A 730 21.83 -23.84 -15.05
CA GLU A 730 21.10 -22.60 -15.33
C GLU A 730 20.63 -21.92 -14.04
N ARG A 731 20.80 -20.60 -13.93
CA ARG A 731 20.22 -19.83 -12.82
C ARG A 731 18.72 -19.70 -13.01
N LYS A 732 17.93 -20.09 -12.01
CA LYS A 732 16.47 -20.02 -12.03
C LYS A 732 15.95 -19.46 -10.71
N LEU A 733 14.97 -18.58 -10.82
CA LEU A 733 14.08 -18.26 -9.71
C LEU A 733 13.03 -19.37 -9.59
N LEU A 734 12.71 -19.73 -8.36
CA LEU A 734 11.68 -20.70 -8.01
C LEU A 734 10.40 -19.92 -7.68
N LYS A 735 9.26 -20.44 -8.14
CA LYS A 735 7.95 -19.77 -8.05
C LYS A 735 7.09 -20.37 -6.94
#